data_AF-A0A941QPV6-F1
#
_entry.id   AF-A0A941QPV6-F1
#
_cell.length_a   1.000
_cell.length_b   1.000
_cell.length_c   1.000
_cell.angle_alpha   90.00
_cell.angle_beta   90.00
_cell.angle_gamma   90.00
#
_symmetry.space_group_name_H-M   'P 1'
#
loop_
_entity.id
_entity.type
_entity.pdbx_description
1 polymer ?
#
loop_
_entity_poly.entity_id
_entity_poly.type
_entity_poly.pdbx_seq_one_letter_code
_entity_poly.pdbx_strand_id
1 'polypeptide(L)'
;MFALGPLSFATPLALLGLLALPALWYLLRATPPAPKRAIFPPLRLLLNAPDDNETPHHAPWWLILFRLLIAALIIIALAQPVWTPPSVVDEERPGLIIVDNGWRAASSWPQTERRIERQLAEIERDGRLVAIAFTASTGQAPANIVMGDADEARRQLDNAAPQPWSGDRGNLAERLSAASLLENLAVTWYSNGVESDGARELARVLNGFGGSRIIEPEAGFAPLALYAPEVTTEGLTVAVTRAPQDLPLETAVTALGADGRALARAELSFDGGEGRTNASIALPLDLRNRITSLRIEGQQSAGAVRLLGDRWRRPRVGLIEANSDEGQPLLADLHYVESAIAPFSVTERGDLASLVEAEPAVLIMVDDARSDDQSVDDFVNQGGLLLRFAGPRLAARGDDLLPVELREGGRLFGGALNWDEPQRMAAFSAQSPFAGLPSDGAATIQRQVLAAPASATPDRVWARLEDGTPLVTAQRRGRGWIVLFHVTAGPTWSDLPLSGLFPRMLERVLGLAQNGEASGPAAGAWVIDRSLDAEGRLSEAPATARPIPVEQFDRLEPSPIAPPGLYRLGAASNALNTVTPDTRMDALSRDLPGAIYQSAEGPRALHFQAGLLVAAMVMLILDVLIALGLAGRLGAPALAALMLFAILPALPGQPQAFAQDDTERLLNSALDLRFAYAMSGDSQLDERSRAGLTGLGREVMRRSAIEPSSPMGVNIETDEILFFPMIYWPVSRDAPPLSEAAAARVTAYLQGGGLIIFDTQDADIAMLRAGAPHPGLVNVLESIDVPALARIPSDHVLTRSFYLLDTFPGRFADAPVWVEANPDGASRDGTSGVVIGSNDWASAWAVDENGRPLATVDGGERQRELATRFGVNMAMYALTGNYKADQVHIPDILERLGQ
;
A
#
# COMPACT_ATOMS: atom_id res chain seq x y z
N MET A 1 -26.04 -8.03 34.81
CA MET A 1 -24.65 -8.26 35.27
C MET A 1 -24.65 -8.29 36.79
N PHE A 2 -23.91 -9.22 37.38
CA PHE A 2 -23.71 -9.31 38.83
C PHE A 2 -22.21 -9.18 39.09
N ALA A 3 -21.80 -8.32 40.03
CA ALA A 3 -20.41 -8.03 40.32
C ALA A 3 -20.08 -8.30 41.79
N LEU A 4 -18.93 -8.94 42.03
CA LEU A 4 -18.34 -9.24 43.33
C LEU A 4 -16.91 -8.66 43.32
N GLY A 5 -16.79 -7.39 43.68
CA GLY A 5 -15.51 -6.66 43.58
C GLY A 5 -15.04 -6.53 42.12
N PRO A 6 -13.76 -6.81 41.79
CA PRO A 6 -13.24 -6.73 40.42
C PRO A 6 -13.76 -7.85 39.50
N LEU A 7 -14.43 -8.88 40.03
CA LEU A 7 -15.00 -9.98 39.25
C LEU A 7 -16.47 -9.72 38.93
N SER A 8 -16.86 -9.85 37.66
CA SER A 8 -18.24 -9.70 37.18
C SER A 8 -18.65 -10.88 36.28
N PHE A 9 -19.96 -11.14 36.21
CA PHE A 9 -20.55 -12.16 35.33
C PHE A 9 -21.52 -11.49 34.37
N ALA A 10 -21.35 -11.72 33.06
CA ALA A 10 -22.26 -11.18 32.05
C ALA A 10 -23.63 -11.87 32.10
N THR A 11 -23.64 -13.19 32.33
CA THR A 11 -24.82 -14.06 32.35
C THR A 11 -24.96 -14.77 33.71
N PRO A 12 -25.17 -14.03 34.82
CA PRO A 12 -25.12 -14.59 36.17
C PRO A 12 -26.17 -15.68 36.45
N LEU A 13 -27.28 -15.70 35.71
CA LEU A 13 -28.31 -16.73 35.83
C LEU A 13 -27.80 -18.13 35.45
N ALA A 14 -26.77 -18.23 34.60
CA ALA A 14 -26.17 -19.52 34.25
C ALA A 14 -25.61 -20.24 35.49
N LEU A 15 -25.15 -19.50 36.51
CA LEU A 15 -24.64 -20.06 37.76
C LEU A 15 -25.69 -20.89 38.53
N LEU A 16 -26.99 -20.68 38.29
CA LEU A 16 -28.05 -21.54 38.84
C LEU A 16 -27.92 -22.99 38.38
N GLY A 17 -27.29 -23.25 37.23
CA GLY A 17 -26.98 -24.59 36.74
C GLY A 17 -26.14 -25.42 37.71
N LEU A 18 -25.34 -24.79 38.59
CA LEU A 18 -24.57 -25.48 39.62
C LEU A 18 -25.47 -26.26 40.60
N LEU A 19 -26.73 -25.81 40.78
CA LEU A 19 -27.72 -26.51 41.61
C LEU A 19 -28.18 -27.84 41.00
N ALA A 20 -27.94 -28.09 39.71
CA ALA A 20 -28.26 -29.35 39.04
C ALA A 20 -27.18 -30.45 39.24
N LEU A 21 -25.98 -30.08 39.72
CA LEU A 21 -24.87 -31.04 39.92
C LEU A 21 -25.22 -32.21 40.87
N PRO A 22 -25.94 -32.02 41.99
CA PRO A 22 -26.38 -33.13 42.84
C PRO A 22 -27.34 -34.10 42.14
N ALA A 23 -28.20 -33.61 41.25
CA ALA A 23 -29.10 -34.45 40.45
C ALA A 23 -28.31 -35.25 39.39
N LEU A 24 -27.33 -34.61 38.74
CA LEU A 24 -26.38 -35.26 37.84
C LEU A 24 -25.59 -36.37 38.54
N TRP A 25 -25.14 -36.15 39.77
CA TRP A 25 -24.48 -37.18 40.57
C TRP A 25 -25.35 -38.43 40.77
N TYR A 26 -26.64 -38.23 41.06
CA TYR A 26 -27.58 -39.34 41.26
C TYR A 26 -27.83 -40.10 39.94
N LEU A 27 -27.98 -39.38 38.83
CA LEU A 27 -28.20 -39.96 37.51
C LEU A 27 -26.99 -40.76 37.00
N LEU A 28 -25.77 -40.24 37.20
CA LEU A 28 -24.53 -40.93 36.85
C LEU A 28 -24.25 -42.16 37.73
N ARG A 29 -24.96 -42.34 38.84
CA ARG A 29 -24.85 -43.48 39.76
C ARG A 29 -25.88 -44.59 39.47
N ALA A 30 -26.84 -44.39 38.57
CA ALA A 30 -27.91 -45.33 38.30
C ALA A 30 -27.40 -46.63 37.62
N THR A 31 -27.69 -47.78 38.23
CA THR A 31 -27.25 -49.12 37.79
C THR A 31 -28.21 -49.78 36.79
N PRO A 32 -27.73 -50.62 35.85
CA PRO A 32 -28.60 -51.53 35.09
C PRO A 32 -29.29 -52.55 36.02
N PRO A 33 -30.47 -53.09 35.64
CA PRO A 33 -31.23 -54.01 36.47
C PRO A 33 -30.46 -55.30 36.75
N ALA A 34 -30.68 -55.89 37.94
CA ALA A 34 -29.99 -57.09 38.39
C ALA A 34 -30.14 -58.25 37.38
N PRO A 35 -29.07 -59.05 37.14
CA PRO A 35 -29.11 -60.16 36.20
C PRO A 35 -30.21 -61.17 36.59
N LYS A 36 -31.04 -61.55 35.62
CA LYS A 36 -32.05 -62.59 35.80
C LYS A 36 -31.36 -63.95 35.85
N ARG A 37 -31.56 -64.70 36.94
CA ARG A 37 -31.10 -66.09 37.03
C ARG A 37 -31.94 -66.97 36.10
N ALA A 38 -31.32 -67.51 35.05
CA ALA A 38 -31.91 -68.53 34.19
C ALA A 38 -31.27 -69.89 34.49
N ILE A 39 -32.07 -70.94 34.62
CA ILE A 39 -31.57 -72.31 34.80
C ILE A 39 -31.17 -72.83 33.42
N PHE A 40 -29.87 -73.01 33.18
CA PHE A 40 -29.33 -73.52 31.92
C PHE A 40 -28.87 -74.99 32.10
N PRO A 41 -29.60 -75.99 31.57
CA PRO A 41 -29.40 -77.39 31.95
C PRO A 41 -28.08 -78.09 31.54
N PRO A 42 -27.34 -77.74 30.47
CA PRO A 42 -26.10 -78.42 30.15
C PRO A 42 -24.88 -77.67 30.69
N LEU A 43 -24.65 -77.72 32.00
CA LEU A 43 -23.48 -77.11 32.66
C LEU A 43 -22.13 -77.66 32.14
N ARG A 44 -22.13 -78.86 31.56
CA ARG A 44 -20.93 -79.57 31.07
C ARG A 44 -20.30 -78.95 29.81
N LEU A 45 -21.03 -78.15 29.04
CA LEU A 45 -20.53 -77.55 27.79
C LEU A 45 -19.72 -76.27 28.00
N LEU A 46 -19.73 -75.67 29.20
CA LEU A 46 -19.13 -74.37 29.50
C LEU A 46 -17.86 -74.43 30.37
N LEU A 47 -17.44 -75.62 30.83
CA LEU A 47 -16.27 -75.79 31.71
C LEU A 47 -14.92 -75.39 31.07
N ASN A 48 -14.89 -75.17 29.74
CA ASN A 48 -13.71 -74.70 29.00
C ASN A 48 -13.93 -73.34 28.31
N ALA A 49 -15.01 -72.61 28.60
CA ALA A 49 -15.17 -71.25 28.09
C ALA A 49 -14.23 -70.32 28.90
N PRO A 50 -13.42 -69.46 28.25
CA PRO A 50 -12.63 -68.47 28.98
C PRO A 50 -13.56 -67.55 29.76
N ASP A 51 -13.22 -67.26 31.01
CA ASP A 51 -13.92 -66.26 31.82
C ASP A 51 -13.82 -64.91 31.11
N ASP A 52 -14.95 -64.41 30.61
CA ASP A 52 -15.05 -63.02 30.17
C ASP A 52 -14.86 -62.14 31.41
N ASN A 53 -13.90 -61.22 31.36
CA ASN A 53 -13.59 -60.27 32.43
C ASN A 53 -14.88 -59.64 32.96
N GLU A 54 -15.15 -59.81 34.27
CA GLU A 54 -16.26 -59.15 34.96
C GLU A 54 -16.19 -57.65 34.70
N THR A 55 -17.20 -57.12 34.02
CA THR A 55 -17.33 -55.67 33.83
C THR A 55 -17.64 -55.05 35.20
N PRO A 56 -16.86 -54.06 35.67
CA PRO A 56 -17.05 -53.49 37.01
C PRO A 56 -18.46 -52.91 37.17
N HIS A 57 -19.13 -53.32 38.26
CA HIS A 57 -20.53 -52.99 38.57
C HIS A 57 -20.84 -51.49 38.75
N HIS A 58 -19.81 -50.64 38.92
CA HIS A 58 -19.97 -49.20 39.12
C HIS A 58 -18.83 -48.41 38.49
N ALA A 59 -19.15 -47.22 37.95
CA ALA A 59 -18.13 -46.23 37.66
C ALA A 59 -17.42 -45.81 38.97
N PRO A 60 -16.08 -45.75 39.00
CA PRO A 60 -15.34 -45.25 40.15
C PRO A 60 -15.85 -43.88 40.59
N TRP A 61 -16.02 -43.66 41.90
CA TRP A 61 -16.57 -42.41 42.43
C TRP A 61 -15.75 -41.16 42.01
N TRP A 62 -14.44 -41.32 41.83
CA TRP A 62 -13.55 -40.24 41.37
C TRP A 62 -13.85 -39.81 39.92
N LEU A 63 -14.34 -40.73 39.07
CA LEU A 63 -14.77 -40.40 37.71
C LEU A 63 -16.08 -39.62 37.70
N ILE A 64 -17.00 -39.95 38.62
CA ILE A 64 -18.23 -39.18 38.80
C ILE A 64 -17.87 -37.76 39.26
N LEU A 65 -16.95 -37.62 40.21
CA LEU A 65 -16.47 -36.30 40.66
C LEU A 65 -15.80 -35.52 39.52
N PHE A 66 -14.99 -36.18 38.70
CA PHE A 66 -14.34 -35.59 37.54
C PHE A 66 -15.37 -35.05 36.52
N ARG A 67 -16.42 -35.82 36.21
CA ARG A 67 -17.51 -35.40 35.32
C ARG A 67 -18.32 -34.22 35.88
N LEU A 68 -18.54 -34.19 37.20
CA LEU A 68 -19.19 -33.05 37.85
C LEU A 68 -18.32 -31.78 37.78
N LEU A 69 -17.00 -31.92 37.88
CA LEU A 69 -16.07 -30.79 37.72
C LEU A 69 -16.10 -30.25 36.28
N ILE A 70 -16.14 -31.12 35.26
CA ILE A 70 -16.34 -30.72 33.85
C ILE A 70 -17.63 -29.92 33.70
N ALA A 71 -18.75 -30.45 34.21
CA ALA A 71 -20.04 -29.76 34.15
C ALA A 71 -20.00 -28.40 34.88
N ALA A 72 -19.35 -28.32 36.04
CA ALA A 72 -19.18 -27.06 36.78
C ALA A 72 -18.36 -26.03 35.98
N LEU A 73 -17.26 -26.43 35.35
CA LEU A 73 -16.45 -25.55 34.50
C LEU A 73 -17.25 -25.01 33.31
N ILE A 74 -18.04 -25.86 32.65
CA ILE A 74 -18.92 -25.45 31.55
C ILE A 74 -19.96 -24.44 32.05
N ILE A 75 -20.60 -24.70 33.18
CA ILE A 75 -21.60 -23.78 33.77
C ILE A 75 -20.97 -22.43 34.12
N ILE A 76 -19.77 -22.41 34.72
CA ILE A 76 -19.06 -21.17 35.06
C ILE A 76 -18.61 -20.45 33.78
N ALA A 77 -18.14 -21.16 32.75
CA ALA A 77 -17.77 -20.55 31.47
C ALA A 77 -18.97 -19.88 30.78
N LEU A 78 -20.13 -20.55 30.80
CA LEU A 78 -21.39 -20.01 30.27
C LEU A 78 -21.91 -18.81 31.06
N ALA A 79 -21.46 -18.61 32.30
CA ALA A 79 -21.74 -17.41 33.10
C ALA A 79 -20.88 -16.19 32.70
N GLN A 80 -19.92 -16.37 31.80
CA GLN A 80 -19.01 -15.34 31.26
C GLN A 80 -18.34 -14.50 32.35
N PRO A 81 -17.44 -15.10 33.15
CA PRO A 81 -16.65 -14.38 34.16
C PRO A 81 -15.64 -13.43 33.53
N VAL A 82 -15.66 -12.18 33.99
CA VAL A 82 -14.80 -11.08 33.56
C VAL A 82 -14.18 -10.39 34.77
N TRP A 83 -12.85 -10.28 34.80
CA TRP A 83 -12.13 -9.52 35.83
C TRP A 83 -11.70 -8.15 35.30
N THR A 84 -12.13 -7.08 35.97
CA THR A 84 -11.77 -5.70 35.65
C THR A 84 -10.96 -5.12 36.82
N PRO A 85 -9.67 -4.82 36.63
CA PRO A 85 -8.87 -4.16 37.67
C PRO A 85 -9.47 -2.79 38.01
N PRO A 86 -9.53 -2.40 39.30
CA PRO A 86 -10.01 -1.07 39.66
C PRO A 86 -9.08 0.02 39.09
N SER A 87 -9.66 1.05 38.48
CA SER A 87 -8.95 2.21 37.91
C SER A 87 -8.76 3.37 38.89
N VAL A 88 -9.34 3.29 40.09
CA VAL A 88 -9.33 4.38 41.07
C VAL A 88 -8.21 4.11 42.06
N VAL A 89 -7.06 4.75 41.81
CA VAL A 89 -6.22 5.18 42.93
C VAL A 89 -6.83 6.50 43.37
N ASP A 90 -7.31 6.60 44.61
CA ASP A 90 -7.73 7.88 45.19
C ASP A 90 -6.51 8.82 45.13
N GLU A 91 -6.52 9.76 44.19
CA GLU A 91 -5.44 10.70 43.94
C GLU A 91 -5.83 12.06 44.51
N GLU A 92 -5.29 12.40 45.67
CA GLU A 92 -5.64 13.63 46.39
C GLU A 92 -4.76 14.83 46.00
N ARG A 93 -3.67 14.61 45.24
CA ARG A 93 -2.74 15.69 44.86
C ARG A 93 -3.31 16.61 43.79
N PRO A 94 -2.96 17.92 43.78
CA PRO A 94 -3.29 18.84 42.69
C PRO A 94 -2.74 18.33 41.34
N GLY A 95 -3.47 18.57 40.26
CA GLY A 95 -3.14 18.07 38.93
C GLY A 95 -2.19 18.97 38.13
N LEU A 96 -1.29 18.37 37.36
CA LEU A 96 -0.56 19.04 36.29
C LEU A 96 -0.73 18.23 35.00
N ILE A 97 -1.38 18.81 34.00
CA ILE A 97 -1.66 18.18 32.71
C ILE A 97 -0.75 18.78 31.65
N ILE A 98 0.13 17.96 31.09
CA ILE A 98 1.00 18.32 29.96
C ILE A 98 0.45 17.68 28.70
N VAL A 99 0.34 18.45 27.62
CA VAL A 99 -0.25 17.98 26.37
C VAL A 99 0.68 18.27 25.20
N ASP A 100 1.08 17.23 24.48
CA ASP A 100 1.68 17.41 23.17
C ASP A 100 0.61 17.86 22.17
N ASN A 101 0.78 19.04 21.59
CA ASN A 101 -0.15 19.62 20.60
C ASN A 101 0.55 20.02 19.29
N GLY A 102 1.68 19.40 18.95
CA GLY A 102 2.29 19.52 17.61
C GLY A 102 1.64 18.58 16.59
N TRP A 103 2.12 18.58 15.36
CA TRP A 103 1.50 17.83 14.25
C TRP A 103 1.39 16.31 14.51
N ARG A 104 2.31 15.75 15.30
CA ARG A 104 2.32 14.34 15.72
C ARG A 104 1.16 13.96 16.65
N ALA A 105 0.50 14.94 17.26
CA ALA A 105 -0.67 14.72 18.11
C ALA A 105 -2.00 14.95 17.38
N ALA A 106 -1.98 15.49 16.14
CA ALA A 106 -3.18 15.91 15.43
C ALA A 106 -4.19 14.76 15.23
N SER A 107 -3.73 13.59 14.76
CA SER A 107 -4.61 12.43 14.53
C SER A 107 -5.30 11.92 15.81
N SER A 108 -4.65 12.03 16.99
CA SER A 108 -5.20 11.56 18.27
C SER A 108 -5.89 12.65 19.09
N TRP A 109 -5.87 13.91 18.63
CA TRP A 109 -6.36 15.07 19.38
C TRP A 109 -7.79 14.90 19.93
N PRO A 110 -8.80 14.45 19.15
CA PRO A 110 -10.17 14.32 19.66
C PRO A 110 -10.33 13.26 20.77
N GLN A 111 -9.42 12.28 20.86
CA GLN A 111 -9.43 11.29 21.94
C GLN A 111 -8.70 11.81 23.17
N THR A 112 -7.59 12.52 22.96
CA THR A 112 -6.82 13.18 24.01
C THR A 112 -7.67 14.22 24.74
N GLU A 113 -8.40 15.06 23.99
CA GLU A 113 -9.34 16.04 24.55
C GLU A 113 -10.39 15.37 25.45
N ARG A 114 -11.12 14.36 24.94
CA ARG A 114 -12.10 13.58 25.72
C ARG A 114 -11.51 12.87 26.95
N ARG A 115 -10.22 12.53 26.94
CA ARG A 115 -9.52 11.98 28.12
C ARG A 115 -9.24 13.06 29.15
N ILE A 116 -8.72 14.20 28.69
CA ILE A 116 -8.46 15.36 29.55
C ILE A 116 -9.77 15.86 30.17
N GLU A 117 -10.86 15.96 29.40
CA GLU A 117 -12.18 16.34 29.93
C GLU A 117 -12.66 15.44 31.06
N ARG A 118 -12.51 14.12 30.91
CA ARG A 118 -12.85 13.15 31.96
C ARG A 118 -11.98 13.33 33.19
N GLN A 119 -10.68 13.50 33.00
CA GLN A 119 -9.74 13.78 34.08
C GLN A 119 -10.07 15.09 34.80
N LEU A 120 -10.43 16.14 34.07
CA LEU A 120 -10.85 17.43 34.63
C LEU A 120 -12.16 17.29 35.42
N ALA A 121 -13.12 16.49 34.96
CA ALA A 121 -14.36 16.21 35.70
C ALA A 121 -14.10 15.46 37.02
N GLU A 122 -13.12 14.55 37.05
CA GLU A 122 -12.68 13.88 38.28
C GLU A 122 -12.02 14.88 39.24
N ILE A 123 -11.08 15.71 38.75
CA ILE A 123 -10.42 16.76 39.54
C ILE A 123 -11.46 17.74 40.11
N GLU A 124 -12.45 18.15 39.32
CA GLU A 124 -13.54 19.05 39.72
C GLU A 124 -14.38 18.43 40.85
N ARG A 125 -14.76 17.16 40.70
CA ARG A 125 -15.53 16.42 41.70
C ARG A 125 -14.79 16.33 43.04
N ASP A 126 -13.48 16.18 43.00
CA ASP A 126 -12.62 16.09 44.18
C ASP A 126 -12.23 17.47 44.75
N GLY A 127 -12.61 18.57 44.08
CA GLY A 127 -12.28 19.94 44.48
C GLY A 127 -10.78 20.28 44.40
N ARG A 128 -10.03 19.62 43.51
CA ARG A 128 -8.58 19.78 43.37
C ARG A 128 -8.23 20.92 42.41
N LEU A 129 -7.09 21.57 42.67
CA LEU A 129 -6.51 22.54 41.74
C LEU A 129 -5.81 21.81 40.59
N VAL A 130 -5.78 22.44 39.41
CA VAL A 130 -5.13 21.91 38.22
C VAL A 130 -4.47 23.02 37.39
N ALA A 131 -3.34 22.68 36.78
CA ALA A 131 -2.71 23.48 35.72
C ALA A 131 -2.60 22.65 34.43
N ILE A 132 -2.78 23.29 33.28
CA ILE A 132 -2.59 22.66 31.96
C ILE A 132 -1.54 23.42 31.16
N ALA A 133 -0.72 22.70 30.40
CA ALA A 133 0.28 23.30 29.52
C ALA A 133 0.50 22.49 28.24
N PHE A 134 0.81 23.22 27.16
CA PHE A 134 0.96 22.69 25.81
C PHE A 134 2.40 22.85 25.31
N THR A 135 2.90 21.92 24.50
CA THR A 135 4.30 21.92 24.04
C THR A 135 4.56 22.77 22.79
N ALA A 136 3.59 22.94 21.91
CA ALA A 136 3.72 23.74 20.70
C ALA A 136 3.24 25.19 20.92
N SER A 137 4.08 26.15 20.54
CA SER A 137 3.73 27.58 20.53
C SER A 137 2.73 27.90 19.42
N THR A 138 1.83 28.84 19.65
CA THR A 138 0.89 29.38 18.64
C THR A 138 1.44 30.62 17.91
N GLY A 139 2.68 31.04 18.23
CA GLY A 139 3.26 32.30 17.75
C GLY A 139 2.80 33.54 18.53
N GLN A 140 1.85 33.38 19.43
CA GLN A 140 1.47 34.38 20.43
C GLN A 140 2.29 34.21 21.71
N ALA A 141 2.22 35.20 22.61
CA ALA A 141 2.85 35.07 23.92
C ALA A 141 2.25 33.87 24.67
N PRO A 142 3.07 32.94 25.19
CA PRO A 142 2.57 31.76 25.86
C PRO A 142 1.81 32.15 27.14
N ALA A 143 0.70 31.46 27.42
CA ALA A 143 -0.02 31.64 28.67
C ALA A 143 0.87 31.28 29.88
N ASN A 144 0.67 32.00 30.99
CA ASN A 144 1.32 31.67 32.25
C ASN A 144 0.77 30.33 32.77
N ILE A 145 1.68 29.46 33.24
CA ILE A 145 1.30 28.17 33.83
C ILE A 145 1.00 28.44 35.30
N VAL A 146 -0.28 28.45 35.66
CA VAL A 146 -0.76 28.74 37.02
C VAL A 146 -1.74 27.67 37.47
N MET A 147 -1.78 27.43 38.78
CA MET A 147 -2.79 26.56 39.38
C MET A 147 -4.14 27.27 39.41
N GLY A 148 -5.17 26.63 38.88
CA GLY A 148 -6.54 27.14 38.85
C GLY A 148 -7.55 26.04 39.16
N ASP A 149 -8.83 26.35 38.95
CA ASP A 149 -9.91 25.37 38.99
C ASP A 149 -9.99 24.58 37.67
N ALA A 150 -10.78 23.51 37.69
CA ALA A 150 -10.99 22.67 36.51
C ALA A 150 -11.65 23.43 35.35
N ASP A 151 -12.47 24.45 35.62
CA ASP A 151 -13.14 25.26 34.61
C ASP A 151 -12.17 26.17 33.85
N GLU A 152 -11.16 26.72 34.51
CA GLU A 152 -10.10 27.49 33.87
C GLU A 152 -9.23 26.60 32.98
N ALA A 153 -8.86 25.41 33.44
CA ALA A 153 -8.16 24.44 32.60
C ALA A 153 -9.01 23.98 31.40
N ARG A 154 -10.32 23.82 31.58
CA ARG A 154 -11.27 23.49 30.50
C ARG A 154 -11.34 24.60 29.45
N ARG A 155 -11.42 25.87 29.86
CA ARG A 155 -11.34 27.01 28.93
C ARG A 155 -10.01 27.06 28.16
N GLN A 156 -8.90 26.67 28.78
CA GLN A 156 -7.61 26.60 28.08
C GLN A 156 -7.57 25.44 27.07
N LEU A 157 -8.17 24.30 27.41
CA LEU A 157 -8.34 23.16 26.51
C LEU A 157 -9.23 23.50 25.31
N ASP A 158 -10.39 24.13 25.54
CA ASP A 158 -11.36 24.52 24.50
C ASP A 158 -10.76 25.50 23.47
N ASN A 159 -9.78 26.31 23.90
CA ASN A 159 -9.06 27.24 23.04
C ASN A 159 -7.76 26.66 22.45
N ALA A 160 -7.39 25.43 22.82
CA ALA A 160 -6.21 24.76 22.31
C ALA A 160 -6.54 24.01 21.02
N ALA A 161 -5.57 23.98 20.11
CA ALA A 161 -5.64 23.22 18.89
C ALA A 161 -4.29 22.57 18.59
N PRO A 162 -4.27 21.44 17.87
CA PRO A 162 -3.03 20.91 17.34
C PRO A 162 -2.41 21.92 16.38
N GLN A 163 -1.08 21.96 16.33
CA GLN A 163 -0.30 22.87 15.50
C GLN A 163 0.37 22.10 14.35
N PRO A 164 0.52 22.67 13.15
CA PRO A 164 1.11 21.98 12.01
C PRO A 164 2.65 21.90 12.06
N TRP A 165 3.27 22.38 13.13
CA TRP A 165 4.71 22.29 13.42
C TRP A 165 4.98 21.43 14.66
N SER A 166 6.25 21.14 14.93
CA SER A 166 6.65 20.33 16.09
C SER A 166 6.48 21.12 17.40
N GLY A 167 6.14 20.42 18.49
CA GLY A 167 6.17 21.00 19.84
C GLY A 167 7.59 21.11 20.38
N ASP A 168 7.82 22.04 21.31
CA ASP A 168 9.11 22.28 21.97
C ASP A 168 9.02 21.89 23.45
N ARG A 169 9.40 20.64 23.74
CA ARG A 169 9.41 20.09 25.10
C ARG A 169 10.48 20.76 25.97
N GLY A 170 11.58 21.25 25.38
CA GLY A 170 12.65 21.95 26.09
C GLY A 170 12.18 23.32 26.59
N ASN A 171 11.58 24.12 25.71
CA ASN A 171 10.99 25.40 26.10
C ASN A 171 9.90 25.26 27.16
N LEU A 172 9.06 24.21 27.07
CA LEU A 172 8.08 23.94 28.11
C LEU A 172 8.74 23.60 29.45
N ALA A 173 9.82 22.80 29.46
CA ALA A 173 10.57 22.47 30.67
C ALA A 173 11.15 23.72 31.36
N GLU A 174 11.70 24.67 30.58
CA GLU A 174 12.18 25.96 31.07
C GLU A 174 11.04 26.79 31.69
N ARG A 175 9.89 26.88 31.00
CA ARG A 175 8.71 27.58 31.49
C ARG A 175 8.15 26.99 32.77
N LEU A 176 8.11 25.66 32.88
CA LEU A 176 7.66 24.96 34.09
C LEU A 176 8.60 25.18 35.28
N SER A 177 9.91 25.24 35.01
CA SER A 177 10.92 25.52 36.05
C SER A 177 10.89 26.98 36.53
N ALA A 178 10.48 27.91 35.67
CA ALA A 178 10.26 29.31 36.03
C ALA A 178 8.89 29.56 36.68
N ALA A 179 7.92 28.65 36.52
CA ALA A 179 6.58 28.78 37.08
C ALA A 179 6.59 28.50 38.59
N SER A 180 5.87 29.33 39.35
CA SER A 180 5.67 29.13 40.80
C SER A 180 4.53 28.14 41.06
N LEU A 181 4.76 26.86 40.75
CA LEU A 181 3.81 25.77 40.98
C LEU A 181 4.00 25.15 42.38
N LEU A 182 2.98 24.40 42.84
CA LEU A 182 3.05 23.66 44.12
C LEU A 182 4.04 22.49 44.02
N GLU A 183 4.64 22.12 45.15
CA GLU A 183 5.40 20.87 45.29
C GLU A 183 4.43 19.67 45.43
N ASN A 184 4.79 18.49 44.91
CA ASN A 184 4.01 17.25 44.97
C ASN A 184 2.66 17.26 44.21
N LEU A 185 2.75 17.20 42.88
CA LEU A 185 1.65 17.20 41.91
C LEU A 185 1.38 15.81 41.36
N ALA A 186 0.12 15.55 41.00
CA ALA A 186 -0.26 14.43 40.14
C ALA A 186 -0.03 14.82 38.67
N VAL A 187 1.15 14.52 38.14
CA VAL A 187 1.52 14.90 36.77
C VAL A 187 1.02 13.85 35.77
N THR A 188 0.24 14.29 34.79
CA THR A 188 -0.16 13.49 33.62
C THR A 188 0.36 14.14 32.36
N TRP A 189 1.09 13.38 31.54
CA TRP A 189 1.60 13.83 30.25
C TRP A 189 0.94 13.04 29.12
N TYR A 190 0.07 13.71 28.38
CA TYR A 190 -0.49 13.24 27.12
C TYR A 190 0.55 13.43 26.03
N SER A 191 1.30 12.38 25.75
CA SER A 191 2.40 12.36 24.80
C SER A 191 1.89 11.93 23.43
N ASN A 192 2.56 12.40 22.37
CA ASN A 192 2.37 11.90 21.01
C ASN A 192 3.10 10.55 20.73
N GLY A 193 3.80 9.98 21.73
CA GLY A 193 4.48 8.69 21.64
C GLY A 193 5.80 8.70 20.87
N VAL A 194 6.24 9.86 20.35
CA VAL A 194 7.46 10.01 19.57
C VAL A 194 8.52 10.76 20.38
N GLU A 195 9.76 10.32 20.25
CA GLU A 195 10.92 10.95 20.86
C GLU A 195 11.20 12.32 20.24
N SER A 196 11.63 13.27 21.07
CA SER A 196 12.03 14.59 20.61
C SER A 196 13.11 15.18 21.50
N ASP A 197 13.83 16.16 20.97
CA ASP A 197 14.72 16.96 21.79
C ASP A 197 13.95 17.57 22.98
N GLY A 198 14.60 17.58 24.14
CA GLY A 198 13.99 18.07 25.39
C GLY A 198 13.09 17.09 26.15
N ALA A 199 12.74 15.90 25.63
CA ALA A 199 11.86 14.96 26.35
C ALA A 199 12.43 14.53 27.72
N ARG A 200 13.73 14.22 27.78
CA ARG A 200 14.41 13.88 29.04
C ARG A 200 14.56 15.09 29.98
N GLU A 201 14.66 16.31 29.45
CA GLU A 201 14.68 17.55 30.24
C GLU A 201 13.32 17.78 30.89
N LEU A 202 12.25 17.70 30.10
CA LEU A 202 10.87 17.79 30.55
C LEU A 202 10.58 16.73 31.62
N ALA A 203 10.92 15.46 31.37
CA ALA A 203 10.73 14.38 32.35
C ALA A 203 11.48 14.65 33.68
N ARG A 204 12.70 15.24 33.63
CA ARG A 204 13.44 15.62 34.85
C ARG A 204 12.72 16.70 35.64
N VAL A 205 12.21 17.74 34.98
CA VAL A 205 11.40 18.80 35.61
C VAL A 205 10.11 18.23 36.21
N LEU A 206 9.39 17.40 35.45
CA LEU A 206 8.15 16.75 35.90
C LEU A 206 8.39 15.80 37.08
N ASN A 207 9.51 15.09 37.11
CA ASN A 207 9.90 14.24 38.24
C ASN A 207 10.09 15.05 39.52
N GLY A 208 10.62 16.28 39.42
CA GLY A 208 10.74 17.21 40.55
C GLY A 208 9.41 17.58 41.19
N PHE A 209 8.31 17.52 40.42
CA PHE A 209 6.97 17.80 40.93
C PHE A 209 6.28 16.57 41.54
N GLY A 210 6.66 15.33 41.23
CA GLY A 210 5.97 14.15 41.81
C GLY A 210 5.92 12.89 40.93
N GLY A 211 6.76 12.82 39.88
CA GLY A 211 6.73 11.77 38.87
C GLY A 211 5.60 11.97 37.84
N SER A 212 5.76 11.46 36.63
CA SER A 212 4.81 11.66 35.53
C SER A 212 4.16 10.36 35.06
N ARG A 213 2.84 10.39 34.89
CA ARG A 213 2.09 9.35 34.18
C ARG A 213 2.02 9.73 32.71
N ILE A 214 2.66 8.94 31.85
CA ILE A 214 2.68 9.19 30.40
C ILE A 214 1.59 8.36 29.73
N ILE A 215 0.73 9.03 28.98
CA ILE A 215 -0.33 8.43 28.17
C ILE A 215 0.05 8.64 26.71
N GLU A 216 0.23 7.53 25.98
CA GLU A 216 0.56 7.52 24.55
C GLU A 216 -0.72 7.33 23.71
N PRO A 217 -0.71 7.71 22.41
CA PRO A 217 -1.85 7.46 21.53
C PRO A 217 -2.11 5.96 21.36
N GLU A 218 -3.35 5.60 21.06
CA GLU A 218 -3.69 4.23 20.65
C GLU A 218 -2.99 3.89 19.32
N ALA A 219 -2.72 2.60 19.08
CA ALA A 219 -1.93 2.17 17.92
C ALA A 219 -2.48 2.66 16.57
N GLY A 220 -3.81 2.73 16.41
CA GLY A 220 -4.45 3.24 15.20
C GLY A 220 -4.29 4.76 14.96
N PHE A 221 -3.88 5.52 15.98
CA PHE A 221 -3.68 6.97 15.91
C PHE A 221 -2.21 7.37 16.08
N ALA A 222 -1.30 6.40 15.90
CA ALA A 222 0.13 6.65 15.87
C ALA A 222 0.47 7.66 14.75
N PRO A 223 1.34 8.65 15.01
CA PRO A 223 1.70 9.62 13.99
C PRO A 223 2.50 8.98 12.86
N LEU A 224 2.17 9.38 11.63
CA LEU A 224 2.89 9.00 10.41
C LEU A 224 3.56 10.23 9.78
N ALA A 225 4.79 10.06 9.29
CA ALA A 225 5.53 11.09 8.58
C ALA A 225 5.68 10.72 7.10
N LEU A 226 5.15 11.56 6.20
CA LEU A 226 5.29 11.42 4.75
C LEU A 226 6.47 12.25 4.24
N TYR A 227 7.49 11.57 3.69
CA TYR A 227 8.70 12.23 3.18
C TYR A 227 8.52 12.72 1.75
N ALA A 228 9.53 13.44 1.26
CA ALA A 228 9.59 13.80 -0.16
C ALA A 228 9.55 12.53 -1.02
N PRO A 229 8.75 12.51 -2.10
CA PRO A 229 8.87 11.48 -3.12
C PRO A 229 10.28 11.46 -3.73
N GLU A 230 10.69 10.32 -4.24
CA GLU A 230 11.78 10.13 -5.19
C GLU A 230 11.17 9.87 -6.56
N VAL A 231 11.65 10.57 -7.60
CA VAL A 231 11.16 10.37 -8.98
C VAL A 231 11.86 9.17 -9.59
N THR A 232 11.09 8.21 -10.09
CA THR A 232 11.59 7.05 -10.85
C THR A 232 11.15 7.14 -12.32
N THR A 233 11.64 6.22 -13.16
CA THR A 233 11.22 6.10 -14.56
C THR A 233 9.75 5.72 -14.70
N GLU A 234 9.23 4.94 -13.75
CA GLU A 234 7.86 4.39 -13.76
C GLU A 234 6.85 5.26 -12.98
N GLY A 235 7.32 6.20 -12.16
CA GLY A 235 6.45 7.07 -11.38
C GLY A 235 7.15 7.75 -10.19
N LEU A 236 6.62 7.51 -8.99
CA LEU A 236 7.06 8.10 -7.73
C LEU A 236 7.22 7.03 -6.65
N THR A 237 8.31 7.08 -5.89
CA THR A 237 8.46 6.30 -4.66
C THR A 237 8.39 7.24 -3.46
N VAL A 238 7.53 6.96 -2.48
CA VAL A 238 7.34 7.80 -1.28
C VAL A 238 7.67 6.99 -0.04
N ALA A 239 8.53 7.55 0.81
CA ALA A 239 8.84 6.94 2.10
C ALA A 239 7.86 7.44 3.16
N VAL A 240 7.39 6.53 4.02
CA VAL A 240 6.56 6.83 5.18
C VAL A 240 7.20 6.22 6.41
N THR A 241 7.29 6.99 7.50
CA THR A 241 7.83 6.49 8.78
C THR A 241 6.83 6.65 9.92
N ARG A 242 6.96 5.76 10.91
CA ARG A 242 6.22 5.73 12.17
C ARG A 242 7.15 5.29 13.29
N ALA A 243 6.79 5.58 14.54
CA ALA A 243 7.45 4.91 15.66
C ALA A 243 7.24 3.39 15.56
N PRO A 244 8.30 2.57 15.68
CA PRO A 244 8.15 1.11 15.66
C PRO A 244 7.08 0.64 16.66
N GLN A 245 6.12 -0.13 16.17
CA GLN A 245 5.02 -0.68 16.97
C GLN A 245 4.77 -2.14 16.58
N ASP A 246 4.44 -2.98 17.55
CA ASP A 246 4.24 -4.42 17.35
C ASP A 246 3.05 -4.75 16.42
N LEU A 247 2.08 -3.83 16.30
CA LEU A 247 0.90 -4.02 15.46
C LEU A 247 1.17 -3.57 14.02
N PRO A 248 0.80 -4.39 13.02
CA PRO A 248 0.85 -3.98 11.62
C PRO A 248 -0.13 -2.84 11.35
N LEU A 249 0.12 -2.08 10.29
CA LEU A 249 -0.76 -1.01 9.83
C LEU A 249 -0.85 -1.01 8.31
N GLU A 250 -2.07 -1.17 7.80
CA GLU A 250 -2.38 -1.02 6.38
C GLU A 250 -3.06 0.34 6.14
N THR A 251 -2.58 1.07 5.15
CA THR A 251 -3.15 2.33 4.66
C THR A 251 -2.76 2.53 3.20
N ALA A 252 -2.96 3.73 2.65
CA ALA A 252 -2.55 4.07 1.30
C ALA A 252 -2.04 5.51 1.24
N VAL A 253 -1.22 5.81 0.24
CA VAL A 253 -0.87 7.17 -0.15
C VAL A 253 -1.62 7.53 -1.42
N THR A 254 -2.40 8.61 -1.37
CA THR A 254 -3.13 9.17 -2.51
C THR A 254 -2.38 10.36 -3.08
N ALA A 255 -2.17 10.37 -4.39
CA ALA A 255 -1.70 11.54 -5.14
C ALA A 255 -2.89 12.39 -5.57
N LEU A 256 -2.88 13.68 -5.24
CA LEU A 256 -3.98 14.62 -5.47
C LEU A 256 -3.56 15.70 -6.47
N GLY A 257 -4.46 16.04 -7.38
CA GLY A 257 -4.33 17.18 -8.29
C GLY A 257 -4.75 18.50 -7.66
N ALA A 258 -4.59 19.59 -8.41
CA ALA A 258 -4.92 20.96 -7.96
C ALA A 258 -6.41 21.16 -7.59
N ASP A 259 -7.29 20.36 -8.17
CA ASP A 259 -8.73 20.32 -7.91
C ASP A 259 -9.10 19.42 -6.71
N GLY A 260 -8.10 18.82 -6.05
CA GLY A 260 -8.28 17.90 -4.94
C GLY A 260 -8.72 16.50 -5.35
N ARG A 261 -8.79 16.18 -6.65
CA ARG A 261 -9.15 14.83 -7.12
C ARG A 261 -7.95 13.89 -7.00
N ALA A 262 -8.23 12.63 -6.67
CA ALA A 262 -7.25 11.57 -6.69
C ALA A 262 -6.82 11.28 -8.13
N LEU A 263 -5.51 11.37 -8.39
CA LEU A 263 -4.88 11.03 -9.66
C LEU A 263 -4.31 9.61 -9.65
N ALA A 264 -3.80 9.17 -8.50
CA ALA A 264 -3.28 7.84 -8.28
C ALA A 264 -3.33 7.47 -6.79
N ARG A 265 -3.29 6.18 -6.47
CA ARG A 265 -3.27 5.62 -5.12
C ARG A 265 -2.30 4.46 -5.09
N ALA A 266 -1.49 4.36 -4.03
CA ALA A 266 -0.64 3.22 -3.76
C ALA A 266 -0.87 2.73 -2.33
N GLU A 267 -0.98 1.42 -2.17
CA GLU A 267 -1.10 0.79 -0.86
C GLU A 267 0.22 0.90 -0.08
N LEU A 268 0.09 0.94 1.24
CA LEU A 268 1.18 1.11 2.17
C LEU A 268 0.93 0.19 3.36
N SER A 269 1.80 -0.81 3.55
CA SER A 269 1.78 -1.69 4.70
C SER A 269 3.01 -1.47 5.57
N PHE A 270 2.79 -1.46 6.89
CA PHE A 270 3.82 -1.63 7.89
C PHE A 270 3.64 -2.99 8.55
N ASP A 271 4.68 -3.80 8.55
CA ASP A 271 4.70 -5.02 9.35
C ASP A 271 4.86 -4.71 10.84
N GLY A 272 4.55 -5.69 11.68
CA GLY A 272 4.76 -5.60 13.13
C GLY A 272 6.23 -5.37 13.47
N GLY A 273 6.52 -4.31 14.22
CA GLY A 273 7.87 -3.89 14.60
C GLY A 273 8.55 -2.96 13.59
N GLU A 274 7.99 -2.76 12.39
CA GLU A 274 8.57 -1.87 11.39
C GLU A 274 8.18 -0.39 11.58
N GLY A 275 9.17 0.49 11.47
CA GLY A 275 9.02 1.94 11.57
C GLY A 275 9.13 2.69 10.24
N ARG A 276 9.39 2.01 9.12
CA ARG A 276 9.54 2.64 7.80
C ARG A 276 9.09 1.69 6.71
N THR A 277 8.36 2.23 5.74
CA THR A 277 7.94 1.53 4.52
C THR A 277 7.93 2.51 3.35
N ASN A 278 7.87 2.00 2.13
CA ASN A 278 7.83 2.80 0.90
C ASN A 278 6.60 2.40 0.09
N ALA A 279 5.92 3.39 -0.50
CA ALA A 279 4.88 3.16 -1.50
C ALA A 279 5.39 3.60 -2.88
N SER A 280 5.17 2.75 -3.88
CA SER A 280 5.47 3.06 -5.29
C SER A 280 4.18 3.38 -6.02
N ILE A 281 4.08 4.61 -6.52
CA ILE A 281 2.95 5.09 -7.32
C ILE A 281 3.40 5.09 -8.78
N ALA A 282 2.89 4.15 -9.58
CA ALA A 282 3.12 4.12 -11.01
C ALA A 282 2.16 5.09 -11.72
N LEU A 283 2.69 6.05 -12.48
CA LEU A 283 1.85 6.99 -13.24
C LEU A 283 2.60 7.62 -14.43
N PRO A 284 1.89 7.91 -15.53
CA PRO A 284 2.44 8.67 -16.66
C PRO A 284 2.92 10.07 -16.26
N LEU A 285 3.88 10.60 -17.03
CA LEU A 285 4.48 11.92 -16.82
C LEU A 285 3.44 13.05 -16.70
N ASP A 286 2.39 13.01 -17.52
CA ASP A 286 1.39 14.07 -17.57
C ASP A 286 0.54 14.11 -16.30
N LEU A 287 0.17 12.94 -15.77
CA LEU A 287 -0.51 12.85 -14.48
C LEU A 287 0.44 13.26 -13.35
N ARG A 288 1.72 12.90 -13.44
CA ARG A 288 2.74 13.28 -12.44
C ARG A 288 2.90 14.78 -12.33
N ASN A 289 2.98 15.47 -13.47
CA ASN A 289 3.10 16.92 -13.51
C ASN A 289 1.83 17.63 -12.98
N ARG A 290 0.69 16.94 -12.91
CA ARG A 290 -0.56 17.47 -12.33
C ARG A 290 -0.68 17.29 -10.82
N ILE A 291 0.19 16.48 -10.18
CA ILE A 291 0.16 16.29 -8.73
C ILE A 291 0.55 17.60 -8.03
N THR A 292 -0.26 18.01 -7.06
CA THR A 292 0.01 19.15 -6.18
C THR A 292 0.28 18.72 -4.74
N SER A 293 -0.23 17.55 -4.32
CA SER A 293 0.04 17.01 -2.99
C SER A 293 -0.11 15.50 -2.92
N LEU A 294 0.60 14.88 -1.99
CA LEU A 294 0.43 13.49 -1.58
C LEU A 294 -0.17 13.46 -0.18
N ARG A 295 -1.03 12.48 0.12
CA ARG A 295 -1.69 12.34 1.42
C ARG A 295 -1.79 10.88 1.83
N ILE A 296 -1.51 10.59 3.10
CA ILE A 296 -1.79 9.27 3.68
C ILE A 296 -3.27 9.21 4.06
N GLU A 297 -3.95 8.14 3.64
CA GLU A 297 -5.37 7.92 3.95
C GLU A 297 -5.61 7.62 5.43
N GLY A 298 -6.76 8.06 5.95
CA GLY A 298 -7.15 7.86 7.34
C GLY A 298 -6.38 8.71 8.37
N GLN A 299 -5.38 9.50 7.95
CA GLN A 299 -4.58 10.34 8.85
C GLN A 299 -4.96 11.83 8.72
N GLN A 300 -5.35 12.44 9.84
CA GLN A 300 -5.64 13.88 9.93
C GLN A 300 -4.45 14.58 10.59
N SER A 301 -3.37 14.73 9.82
CA SER A 301 -2.16 15.38 10.29
C SER A 301 -1.43 16.11 9.16
N ALA A 302 -0.86 17.26 9.46
CA ALA A 302 0.06 17.98 8.57
C ALA A 302 1.26 17.10 8.16
N GLY A 303 1.71 16.20 9.03
CA GLY A 303 2.80 15.27 8.73
C GLY A 303 2.43 14.13 7.77
N ALA A 304 1.13 13.88 7.58
CA ALA A 304 0.61 12.91 6.63
C ALA A 304 0.42 13.51 5.23
N VAL A 305 0.74 14.79 5.02
CA VAL A 305 0.57 15.50 3.76
C VAL A 305 1.91 16.04 3.26
N ARG A 306 2.19 15.81 1.98
CA ARG A 306 3.35 16.36 1.28
C ARG A 306 2.85 17.25 0.16
N LEU A 307 3.04 18.56 0.31
CA LEU A 307 2.81 19.55 -0.74
C LEU A 307 3.99 19.52 -1.73
N LEU A 308 3.67 19.58 -3.02
CA LEU A 308 4.62 19.61 -4.12
C LEU A 308 4.55 21.00 -4.79
N GLY A 309 5.67 21.71 -4.80
CA GLY A 309 5.80 23.00 -5.52
C GLY A 309 6.21 22.81 -6.98
N ASP A 310 6.36 23.91 -7.72
CA ASP A 310 6.68 23.87 -9.16
C ASP A 310 8.01 23.17 -9.46
N ARG A 311 8.98 23.24 -8.55
CA ARG A 311 10.28 22.54 -8.67
C ARG A 311 10.15 21.03 -8.84
N TRP A 312 9.00 20.45 -8.50
CA TRP A 312 8.72 19.03 -8.64
C TRP A 312 8.31 18.62 -10.07
N ARG A 313 7.79 19.55 -10.87
CA ARG A 313 7.33 19.29 -12.24
C ARG A 313 8.52 19.24 -13.19
N ARG A 314 8.69 18.13 -13.91
CA ARG A 314 9.71 17.99 -14.96
C ARG A 314 9.04 18.21 -16.32
N PRO A 315 9.31 19.33 -17.02
CA PRO A 315 8.74 19.57 -18.33
C PRO A 315 9.34 18.58 -19.34
N ARG A 316 8.52 18.18 -20.32
CA ARG A 316 9.01 17.49 -21.51
C ARG A 316 9.72 18.52 -22.41
N VAL A 317 10.94 18.20 -22.82
CA VAL A 317 11.80 19.08 -23.62
C VAL A 317 12.18 18.34 -24.89
N GLY A 318 11.76 18.86 -26.04
CA GLY A 318 12.16 18.35 -27.35
C GLY A 318 13.48 18.95 -27.80
N LEU A 319 14.45 18.10 -28.12
CA LEU A 319 15.76 18.44 -28.67
C LEU A 319 15.74 18.17 -30.18
N ILE A 320 15.62 19.22 -30.99
CA ILE A 320 15.48 19.08 -32.45
C ILE A 320 16.81 18.56 -33.01
N GLU A 321 16.79 17.36 -33.59
CA GLU A 321 17.97 16.78 -34.25
C GLU A 321 18.07 17.23 -35.70
N ALA A 322 19.30 17.44 -36.16
CA ALA A 322 19.59 17.68 -37.56
C ALA A 322 19.63 16.36 -38.33
N ASN A 323 19.07 16.32 -39.54
CA ASN A 323 19.05 15.14 -40.43
C ASN A 323 20.44 14.65 -40.92
N SER A 324 21.55 15.14 -40.37
CA SER A 324 22.90 14.82 -40.81
C SER A 324 23.74 14.26 -39.65
N ASP A 325 23.80 12.93 -39.59
CA ASP A 325 24.74 12.13 -38.81
C ASP A 325 26.17 12.36 -39.34
N GLU A 326 27.01 13.15 -38.66
CA GLU A 326 28.46 13.16 -38.92
C GLU A 326 29.31 13.81 -37.79
N GLY A 327 28.92 13.67 -36.52
CA GLY A 327 29.66 14.22 -35.37
C GLY A 327 29.93 13.21 -34.25
N GLN A 328 31.09 13.31 -33.59
CA GLN A 328 31.36 12.55 -32.35
C GLN A 328 30.35 12.97 -31.25
N PRO A 329 29.67 12.04 -30.55
CA PRO A 329 28.57 12.35 -29.63
C PRO A 329 28.90 13.37 -28.51
N LEU A 330 30.15 13.40 -28.05
CA LEU A 330 30.61 14.30 -26.98
C LEU A 330 30.93 15.73 -27.43
N LEU A 331 30.95 15.99 -28.75
CA LEU A 331 31.21 17.31 -29.33
C LEU A 331 29.95 17.97 -29.90
N ALA A 332 28.80 17.30 -29.80
CA ALA A 332 27.52 17.83 -30.28
C ALA A 332 26.96 18.88 -29.30
N ASP A 333 26.51 20.01 -29.83
CA ASP A 333 25.91 21.10 -29.04
C ASP A 333 24.75 20.60 -28.16
N LEU A 334 23.89 19.71 -28.70
CA LEU A 334 22.77 19.12 -27.96
C LEU A 334 23.21 18.27 -26.75
N HIS A 335 24.40 17.65 -26.79
CA HIS A 335 24.88 16.83 -25.67
C HIS A 335 25.10 17.67 -24.41
N TYR A 336 25.67 18.87 -24.56
CA TYR A 336 25.92 19.78 -23.44
C TYR A 336 24.60 20.31 -22.85
N VAL A 337 23.65 20.66 -23.71
CA VAL A 337 22.33 21.11 -23.27
C VAL A 337 21.59 19.99 -22.56
N GLU A 338 21.49 18.81 -23.18
CA GLU A 338 20.83 17.65 -22.57
C GLU A 338 21.44 17.29 -21.22
N SER A 339 22.77 17.21 -21.13
CA SER A 339 23.46 16.91 -19.88
C SER A 339 23.19 17.97 -18.80
N ALA A 340 23.09 19.24 -19.21
CA ALA A 340 22.77 20.33 -18.30
C ALA A 340 21.33 20.28 -17.80
N ILE A 341 20.37 19.80 -18.63
CA ILE A 341 18.93 19.81 -18.30
C ILE A 341 18.34 18.49 -17.81
N ALA A 342 19.06 17.38 -17.97
CA ALA A 342 18.62 16.05 -17.54
C ALA A 342 18.14 15.97 -16.07
N PRO A 343 18.75 16.68 -15.09
CA PRO A 343 18.27 16.60 -13.70
C PRO A 343 16.87 17.18 -13.49
N PHE A 344 16.41 18.07 -14.37
CA PHE A 344 15.21 18.89 -14.18
C PHE A 344 14.19 18.81 -15.32
N SER A 345 14.40 17.95 -16.31
CA SER A 345 13.49 17.75 -17.44
C SER A 345 13.42 16.29 -17.89
N VAL A 346 12.44 15.98 -18.74
CA VAL A 346 12.42 14.75 -19.52
C VAL A 346 12.75 15.13 -20.96
N THR A 347 13.89 14.68 -21.46
CA THR A 347 14.36 15.03 -22.82
C THR A 347 13.92 13.99 -23.83
N GLU A 348 13.56 14.45 -25.01
CA GLU A 348 13.28 13.62 -26.17
C GLU A 348 14.03 14.19 -27.37
N ARG A 349 14.71 13.34 -28.11
CA ARG A 349 15.45 13.71 -29.32
C ARG A 349 14.70 13.16 -30.52
N GLY A 350 14.63 13.94 -31.58
CA GLY A 350 14.00 13.50 -32.81
C GLY A 350 13.87 14.60 -33.84
N ASP A 351 13.26 14.27 -34.97
CA ASP A 351 12.86 15.26 -35.95
C ASP A 351 11.74 16.17 -35.39
N LEU A 352 11.61 17.34 -35.98
CA LEU A 352 10.65 18.35 -35.52
C LEU A 352 9.20 17.85 -35.54
N ALA A 353 8.79 17.04 -36.51
CA ALA A 353 7.40 16.59 -36.63
C ALA A 353 7.04 15.65 -35.47
N SER A 354 7.92 14.67 -35.21
CA SER A 354 7.81 13.72 -34.09
C SER A 354 7.80 14.44 -32.74
N LEU A 355 8.68 15.44 -32.58
CA LEU A 355 8.75 16.22 -31.34
C LEU A 355 7.51 17.09 -31.14
N VAL A 356 6.94 17.69 -32.18
CA VAL A 356 5.71 18.49 -32.03
C VAL A 356 4.51 17.61 -31.67
N GLU A 357 4.43 16.40 -32.23
CA GLU A 357 3.40 15.41 -31.89
C GLU A 357 3.48 14.95 -30.42
N ALA A 358 4.69 14.91 -29.85
CA ALA A 358 4.93 14.58 -28.44
C ALA A 358 4.54 15.69 -27.45
N GLU A 359 3.97 16.81 -27.91
CA GLU A 359 3.50 17.98 -27.15
C GLU A 359 4.48 18.46 -26.04
N PRO A 360 5.74 18.78 -26.37
CA PRO A 360 6.72 19.24 -25.38
C PRO A 360 6.32 20.61 -24.84
N ALA A 361 6.78 20.95 -23.63
CA ALA A 361 6.63 22.32 -23.11
C ALA A 361 7.70 23.26 -23.67
N VAL A 362 8.84 22.70 -24.09
CA VAL A 362 10.02 23.42 -24.55
C VAL A 362 10.59 22.74 -25.78
N LEU A 363 10.89 23.52 -26.81
CA LEU A 363 11.71 23.08 -27.94
C LEU A 363 13.09 23.75 -27.87
N ILE A 364 14.14 22.94 -27.99
CA ILE A 364 15.51 23.43 -28.05
C ILE A 364 16.01 23.27 -29.48
N MET A 365 16.47 24.38 -30.05
CA MET A 365 16.99 24.45 -31.41
C MET A 365 18.42 24.98 -31.39
N VAL A 366 19.35 24.12 -31.79
CA VAL A 366 20.75 24.46 -32.02
C VAL A 366 20.96 24.87 -33.48
N ASP A 367 22.10 25.50 -33.78
CA ASP A 367 22.34 26.15 -35.08
C ASP A 367 22.37 25.17 -36.27
N ASP A 368 22.75 23.91 -36.05
CA ASP A 368 22.79 22.86 -37.06
C ASP A 368 21.41 22.22 -37.34
N ALA A 369 20.48 22.29 -36.39
CA ALA A 369 19.11 21.79 -36.47
C ALA A 369 18.06 22.89 -36.70
N ARG A 370 18.47 24.00 -37.34
CA ARG A 370 17.57 25.12 -37.66
C ARG A 370 16.40 24.68 -38.52
N SER A 371 15.21 25.13 -38.12
CA SER A 371 13.96 24.95 -38.88
C SER A 371 13.23 26.28 -39.01
N ASP A 372 12.72 26.53 -40.21
CA ASP A 372 11.83 27.65 -40.55
C ASP A 372 10.37 27.16 -40.70
N ASP A 373 10.07 25.95 -40.19
CA ASP A 373 8.74 25.34 -40.26
C ASP A 373 7.71 26.12 -39.42
N GLN A 374 6.51 26.33 -39.98
CA GLN A 374 5.42 27.06 -39.34
C GLN A 374 4.99 26.43 -38.01
N SER A 375 5.14 25.11 -37.85
CA SER A 375 4.82 24.38 -36.61
C SER A 375 5.58 24.92 -35.39
N VAL A 376 6.81 25.44 -35.57
CA VAL A 376 7.58 26.05 -34.47
C VAL A 376 6.98 27.39 -34.06
N ASP A 377 6.56 28.21 -35.02
CA ASP A 377 5.90 29.49 -34.71
C ASP A 377 4.53 29.24 -34.05
N ASP A 378 3.76 28.26 -34.54
CA ASP A 378 2.49 27.83 -33.96
C ASP A 378 2.67 27.33 -32.52
N PHE A 379 3.69 26.50 -32.27
CA PHE A 379 4.07 26.02 -30.94
C PHE A 379 4.31 27.18 -29.96
N VAL A 380 5.13 28.15 -30.35
CA VAL A 380 5.42 29.33 -29.50
C VAL A 380 4.16 30.16 -29.30
N ASN A 381 3.36 30.41 -30.35
CA ASN A 381 2.13 31.17 -30.25
C ASN A 381 1.12 30.52 -29.29
N GLN A 382 1.09 29.19 -29.23
CA GLN A 382 0.23 28.42 -28.35
C GLN A 382 0.69 28.38 -26.89
N GLY A 383 1.90 28.84 -26.57
CA GLY A 383 2.41 28.90 -25.20
C GLY A 383 3.76 28.24 -24.99
N GLY A 384 4.29 27.56 -26.00
CA GLY A 384 5.57 26.88 -25.96
C GLY A 384 6.77 27.82 -25.77
N LEU A 385 7.84 27.30 -25.17
CA LEU A 385 9.12 28.00 -25.08
C LEU A 385 10.08 27.45 -26.13
N LEU A 386 10.53 28.32 -27.03
CA LEU A 386 11.60 28.03 -27.97
C LEU A 386 12.92 28.58 -27.42
N LEU A 387 13.84 27.67 -27.06
CA LEU A 387 15.19 28.01 -26.63
C LEU A 387 16.17 27.76 -27.79
N ARG A 388 16.87 28.82 -28.22
CA ARG A 388 17.78 28.80 -29.35
C ARG A 388 19.22 29.06 -28.92
N PHE A 389 20.14 28.38 -29.59
CA PHE A 389 21.57 28.65 -29.51
C PHE A 389 22.08 29.13 -30.86
N ALA A 390 22.88 30.19 -30.86
CA ALA A 390 23.44 30.74 -32.08
C ALA A 390 24.66 29.96 -32.55
N GLY A 391 24.97 30.03 -33.83
CA GLY A 391 26.17 29.40 -34.38
C GLY A 391 26.55 29.97 -35.76
N PRO A 392 27.49 29.33 -36.47
CA PRO A 392 28.00 29.81 -37.75
C PRO A 392 26.91 30.04 -38.82
N ARG A 393 25.88 29.20 -38.88
CA ARG A 393 24.80 29.29 -39.87
C ARG A 393 23.90 30.48 -39.56
N LEU A 394 23.50 30.68 -38.31
CA LEU A 394 22.70 31.84 -37.88
C LEU A 394 23.47 33.15 -38.05
N ALA A 395 24.78 33.16 -37.80
CA ALA A 395 25.64 34.31 -38.04
C ALA A 395 25.73 34.69 -39.52
N ALA A 396 25.67 33.69 -40.42
CA ALA A 396 25.71 33.90 -41.86
C ALA A 396 24.33 34.34 -42.42
N ARG A 397 23.24 33.84 -41.85
CA ARG A 397 21.86 34.15 -42.28
C ARG A 397 20.88 34.05 -41.12
N GLY A 398 20.30 35.19 -40.72
CA GLY A 398 19.21 35.26 -39.74
C GLY A 398 17.90 34.63 -40.25
N ASP A 399 16.92 34.49 -39.35
CA ASP A 399 15.56 34.00 -39.61
C ASP A 399 14.52 34.71 -38.72
N ASP A 400 13.24 34.38 -38.89
CA ASP A 400 12.13 35.09 -38.24
C ASP A 400 11.84 34.62 -36.79
N LEU A 401 12.46 33.52 -36.35
CA LEU A 401 12.28 32.92 -35.02
C LEU A 401 13.29 33.47 -34.00
N LEU A 402 13.48 34.80 -34.01
CA LEU A 402 14.45 35.50 -33.17
C LEU A 402 13.80 36.58 -32.31
N PRO A 403 14.30 36.81 -31.08
CA PRO A 403 13.78 37.86 -30.20
C PRO A 403 14.28 39.27 -30.54
N VAL A 404 15.36 39.35 -31.33
CA VAL A 404 16.04 40.59 -31.75
C VAL A 404 16.56 40.42 -33.18
N GLU A 405 16.68 41.53 -33.91
CA GLU A 405 17.37 41.52 -35.20
C GLU A 405 18.87 41.28 -34.98
N LEU A 406 19.50 40.50 -35.86
CA LEU A 406 20.91 40.16 -35.77
C LEU A 406 21.71 40.93 -36.83
N ARG A 407 22.95 41.30 -36.48
CA ARG A 407 23.92 41.83 -37.44
C ARG A 407 24.52 40.67 -38.23
N GLU A 408 24.72 40.87 -39.53
CA GLU A 408 25.43 39.89 -40.36
C GLU A 408 26.88 39.70 -39.88
N GLY A 409 27.30 38.44 -39.76
CA GLY A 409 28.60 38.04 -39.25
C GLY A 409 28.66 37.83 -37.72
N GLY A 410 29.70 37.12 -37.28
CA GLY A 410 29.98 36.92 -35.86
C GLY A 410 31.09 37.86 -35.36
N ARG A 411 31.05 38.22 -34.08
CA ARG A 411 32.17 38.86 -33.39
C ARG A 411 33.10 37.78 -32.84
N LEU A 412 34.38 37.85 -33.19
CA LEU A 412 35.44 36.96 -32.72
C LEU A 412 36.41 37.73 -31.81
N PHE A 413 36.65 37.20 -30.62
CA PHE A 413 37.63 37.69 -29.64
C PHE A 413 38.90 36.84 -29.71
N GLY A 414 40.08 37.44 -29.59
CA GLY A 414 41.36 36.73 -29.44
C GLY A 414 41.89 35.95 -30.64
N GLY A 415 41.44 36.23 -31.87
CA GLY A 415 42.01 35.61 -33.08
C GLY A 415 43.43 36.11 -33.41
N ALA A 416 44.22 35.38 -34.20
CA ALA A 416 45.61 35.74 -34.56
C ALA A 416 45.78 37.12 -35.24
N LEU A 417 44.68 37.77 -35.64
CA LEU A 417 44.61 39.10 -36.25
C LEU A 417 43.81 40.13 -35.40
N ASN A 418 43.21 39.73 -34.27
CA ASN A 418 42.39 40.57 -33.39
C ASN A 418 42.96 40.60 -31.97
N TRP A 419 43.18 41.81 -31.42
CA TRP A 419 43.83 42.03 -30.13
C TRP A 419 42.87 42.06 -28.92
N ASP A 420 41.58 41.79 -29.12
CA ASP A 420 40.57 41.85 -28.06
C ASP A 420 40.58 40.58 -27.18
N GLU A 421 40.63 40.74 -25.86
CA GLU A 421 40.54 39.63 -24.91
C GLU A 421 39.12 39.00 -24.88
N PRO A 422 39.00 37.68 -24.66
CA PRO A 422 37.73 37.02 -24.42
C PRO A 422 36.91 37.73 -23.34
N GLN A 423 35.64 37.97 -23.61
CA GLN A 423 34.78 38.75 -22.72
C GLN A 423 34.17 37.87 -21.64
N ARG A 424 33.86 38.47 -20.49
CA ARG A 424 33.17 37.82 -19.38
C ARG A 424 31.73 38.28 -19.29
N MET A 425 30.92 37.50 -18.57
CA MET A 425 29.54 37.87 -18.27
C MET A 425 29.48 38.98 -17.22
N ALA A 426 28.63 39.98 -17.46
CA ALA A 426 28.28 40.97 -16.46
C ALA A 426 27.33 40.39 -15.40
N ALA A 427 27.21 41.08 -14.26
CA ALA A 427 26.21 40.75 -13.25
C ALA A 427 24.78 40.85 -13.82
N PHE A 428 23.90 39.94 -13.39
CA PHE A 428 22.50 39.93 -13.83
C PHE A 428 21.72 41.08 -13.19
N SER A 429 20.88 41.74 -13.98
CA SER A 429 19.99 42.79 -13.48
C SER A 429 18.90 42.21 -12.58
N ALA A 430 18.35 43.01 -11.67
CA ALA A 430 17.26 42.58 -10.78
C ALA A 430 15.97 42.21 -11.53
N GLN A 431 15.81 42.69 -12.77
CA GLN A 431 14.66 42.41 -13.63
C GLN A 431 14.86 41.16 -14.50
N SER A 432 16.07 40.58 -14.53
CA SER A 432 16.37 39.37 -15.28
C SER A 432 15.86 38.12 -14.53
N PRO A 433 15.39 37.07 -15.25
CA PRO A 433 15.10 35.77 -14.63
C PRO A 433 16.33 35.12 -13.97
N PHE A 434 17.53 35.59 -14.33
CA PHE A 434 18.82 35.15 -13.76
C PHE A 434 19.25 35.92 -12.52
N ALA A 435 18.44 36.85 -12.02
CA ALA A 435 18.74 37.61 -10.81
C ALA A 435 19.06 36.68 -9.61
N GLY A 436 20.13 37.01 -8.89
CA GLY A 436 20.61 36.23 -7.74
C GLY A 436 21.49 35.02 -8.09
N LEU A 437 21.65 34.67 -9.37
CA LEU A 437 22.68 33.71 -9.77
C LEU A 437 24.07 34.33 -9.60
N PRO A 438 25.08 33.56 -9.15
CA PRO A 438 26.46 34.06 -9.11
C PRO A 438 26.91 34.33 -10.54
N SER A 439 27.44 35.53 -10.82
CA SER A 439 28.17 35.77 -12.07
C SER A 439 29.48 35.00 -11.97
N ASP A 440 29.51 33.79 -12.53
CA ASP A 440 30.74 33.01 -12.59
C ASP A 440 31.75 33.74 -13.48
N GLY A 441 32.71 34.44 -12.85
CA GLY A 441 33.68 35.28 -13.55
C GLY A 441 34.74 34.50 -14.33
N ALA A 442 34.67 33.17 -14.33
CA ALA A 442 35.60 32.29 -15.04
C ALA A 442 35.16 31.95 -16.47
N ALA A 443 33.85 31.98 -16.77
CA ALA A 443 33.35 31.66 -18.10
C ALA A 443 33.68 32.78 -19.10
N THR A 444 34.40 32.47 -20.17
CA THR A 444 34.77 33.43 -21.21
C THR A 444 34.01 33.18 -22.50
N ILE A 445 33.71 34.27 -23.21
CA ILE A 445 33.02 34.28 -24.49
C ILE A 445 34.05 34.69 -25.55
N GLN A 446 34.34 33.74 -26.43
CA GLN A 446 35.36 33.87 -27.48
C GLN A 446 34.72 34.27 -28.82
N ARG A 447 33.45 33.96 -29.02
CA ARG A 447 32.70 34.34 -30.21
C ARG A 447 31.21 34.52 -29.89
N GLN A 448 30.55 35.47 -30.54
CA GLN A 448 29.10 35.65 -30.42
C GLN A 448 28.46 36.23 -31.69
N VAL A 449 27.15 36.02 -31.87
CA VAL A 449 26.35 36.80 -32.85
C VAL A 449 25.85 38.08 -32.20
N LEU A 450 25.97 39.22 -32.87
CA LEU A 450 25.57 40.50 -32.31
C LEU A 450 24.12 40.84 -32.63
N ALA A 451 23.36 41.23 -31.60
CA ALA A 451 22.06 41.88 -31.80
C ALA A 451 22.25 43.28 -32.41
N ALA A 452 21.32 43.70 -33.27
CA ALA A 452 21.22 45.07 -33.73
C ALA A 452 20.86 45.97 -32.53
N PRO A 453 21.56 47.11 -32.31
CA PRO A 453 21.33 47.95 -31.14
C PRO A 453 19.89 48.44 -30.98
N ALA A 454 19.19 48.68 -32.09
CA ALA A 454 17.82 49.19 -32.09
C ALA A 454 16.78 48.15 -31.60
N SER A 455 17.04 46.85 -31.78
CA SER A 455 16.15 45.77 -31.37
C SER A 455 16.45 45.21 -29.98
N ALA A 456 17.64 45.46 -29.43
CA ALA A 456 18.09 44.95 -28.13
C ALA A 456 17.68 45.86 -26.96
N THR A 457 16.37 46.12 -26.83
CA THR A 457 15.81 46.95 -25.76
C THR A 457 16.01 46.31 -24.38
N PRO A 458 16.08 47.09 -23.28
CA PRO A 458 16.41 46.56 -21.94
C PRO A 458 15.50 45.43 -21.44
N ASP A 459 14.23 45.44 -21.84
CA ASP A 459 13.21 44.41 -21.53
C ASP A 459 13.45 43.08 -22.28
N ARG A 460 14.19 43.12 -23.40
CA ARG A 460 14.52 41.94 -24.21
C ARG A 460 15.88 41.33 -23.89
N VAL A 461 16.67 41.94 -23.01
CA VAL A 461 18.04 41.49 -22.70
C VAL A 461 18.09 40.94 -21.28
N TRP A 462 18.25 39.62 -21.16
CA TRP A 462 18.33 38.93 -19.87
C TRP A 462 19.75 38.81 -19.32
N ALA A 463 20.76 38.76 -20.19
CA ALA A 463 22.17 38.72 -19.80
C ALA A 463 23.04 39.57 -20.73
N ARG A 464 24.11 40.14 -20.19
CA ARG A 464 25.08 40.97 -20.92
C ARG A 464 26.50 40.52 -20.64
N LEU A 465 27.41 40.87 -21.54
CA LEU A 465 28.85 40.84 -21.28
C LEU A 465 29.28 42.10 -20.53
N GLU A 466 30.50 42.10 -19.97
CA GLU A 466 31.08 43.25 -19.25
C GLU A 466 31.15 44.52 -20.10
N ASP A 467 31.31 44.39 -21.41
CA ASP A 467 31.27 45.50 -22.37
C ASP A 467 29.84 45.99 -22.70
N GLY A 468 28.81 45.42 -22.07
CA GLY A 468 27.41 45.77 -22.21
C GLY A 468 26.68 45.10 -23.38
N THR A 469 27.38 44.33 -24.21
CA THR A 469 26.74 43.64 -25.34
C THR A 469 25.79 42.52 -24.87
N PRO A 470 24.61 42.33 -25.50
CA PRO A 470 23.68 41.28 -25.11
C PRO A 470 24.24 39.87 -25.36
N LEU A 471 24.11 38.99 -24.35
CA LEU A 471 24.49 37.57 -24.43
C LEU A 471 23.27 36.66 -24.49
N VAL A 472 22.22 36.97 -23.73
CA VAL A 472 20.94 36.25 -23.78
C VAL A 472 19.84 37.26 -24.01
N THR A 473 19.07 37.04 -25.08
CA THR A 473 17.91 37.86 -25.43
C THR A 473 16.65 37.02 -25.44
N ALA A 474 15.52 37.67 -25.19
CA ALA A 474 14.23 36.98 -25.17
C ALA A 474 13.11 37.91 -25.62
N GLN A 475 12.08 37.34 -26.22
CA GLN A 475 10.87 38.04 -26.62
C GLN A 475 9.67 37.12 -26.39
N ARG A 476 8.59 37.69 -25.88
CA ARG A 476 7.29 37.02 -25.85
C ARG A 476 6.64 37.06 -27.23
N ARG A 477 6.19 35.91 -27.73
CA ARG A 477 5.48 35.78 -29.00
C ARG A 477 4.22 34.92 -28.78
N GLY A 478 3.06 35.47 -29.14
CA GLY A 478 1.76 34.91 -28.75
C GLY A 478 1.67 34.69 -27.23
N ARG A 479 1.39 33.46 -26.80
CA ARG A 479 1.36 33.06 -25.38
C ARG A 479 2.72 32.54 -24.86
N GLY A 480 3.67 32.25 -25.73
CA GLY A 480 4.95 31.62 -25.40
C GLY A 480 6.15 32.55 -25.48
N TRP A 481 7.35 31.97 -25.48
CA TRP A 481 8.63 32.68 -25.43
C TRP A 481 9.60 32.19 -26.49
N ILE A 482 10.36 33.13 -27.06
CA ILE A 482 11.58 32.84 -27.82
C ILE A 482 12.75 33.37 -27.02
N VAL A 483 13.71 32.51 -26.70
CA VAL A 483 14.94 32.83 -25.98
C VAL A 483 16.13 32.48 -26.85
N LEU A 484 17.07 33.41 -27.02
CA LEU A 484 18.27 33.22 -27.82
C LEU A 484 19.51 33.42 -26.96
N PHE A 485 20.35 32.39 -26.89
CA PHE A 485 21.74 32.50 -26.47
C PHE A 485 22.57 32.90 -27.69
N HIS A 486 23.30 34.00 -27.59
CA HIS A 486 24.10 34.56 -28.70
C HIS A 486 25.41 33.78 -28.96
N VAL A 487 25.52 32.57 -28.40
CA VAL A 487 26.66 31.64 -28.47
C VAL A 487 26.18 30.22 -28.77
N THR A 488 27.10 29.33 -29.11
CA THR A 488 26.83 27.90 -29.30
C THR A 488 26.41 27.22 -28.00
N ALA A 489 25.72 26.10 -28.11
CA ALA A 489 25.28 25.33 -26.95
C ALA A 489 26.42 24.48 -26.36
N GLY A 490 27.42 24.14 -27.17
CA GLY A 490 28.68 23.54 -26.76
C GLY A 490 29.83 24.55 -26.62
N PRO A 491 31.03 24.08 -26.25
CA PRO A 491 32.14 24.94 -25.84
C PRO A 491 32.86 25.66 -26.98
N THR A 492 32.41 25.53 -28.24
CA THR A 492 33.12 26.04 -29.41
C THR A 492 33.26 27.56 -29.42
N TRP A 493 32.26 28.30 -28.91
CA TRP A 493 32.26 29.77 -28.90
C TRP A 493 32.40 30.37 -27.50
N SER A 494 32.21 29.58 -26.44
CA SER A 494 32.29 30.05 -25.06
C SER A 494 32.53 28.90 -24.08
N ASP A 495 33.15 29.17 -22.95
CA ASP A 495 33.31 28.20 -21.85
C ASP A 495 32.03 28.09 -20.98
N LEU A 496 30.98 28.85 -21.29
CA LEU A 496 29.73 28.87 -20.51
C LEU A 496 29.16 27.46 -20.32
N PRO A 497 29.04 26.58 -21.33
CA PRO A 497 28.51 25.23 -21.15
C PRO A 497 29.34 24.33 -20.24
N LEU A 498 30.60 24.69 -19.97
CA LEU A 498 31.50 23.99 -19.06
C LEU A 498 31.43 24.52 -17.62
N SER A 499 30.68 25.61 -17.40
CA SER A 499 30.54 26.26 -16.09
C SER A 499 29.35 25.71 -15.30
N GLY A 500 29.42 25.83 -13.97
CA GLY A 500 28.27 25.54 -13.09
C GLY A 500 27.12 26.55 -13.22
N LEU A 501 27.33 27.67 -13.91
CA LEU A 501 26.33 28.69 -14.18
C LEU A 501 25.34 28.26 -15.27
N PHE A 502 25.79 27.51 -16.27
CA PHE A 502 24.97 27.14 -17.42
C PHE A 502 23.75 26.28 -17.06
N PRO A 503 23.88 25.18 -16.28
CA PRO A 503 22.71 24.42 -15.83
C PRO A 503 21.71 25.28 -15.04
N ARG A 504 22.20 26.20 -14.20
CA ARG A 504 21.34 27.11 -13.41
C ARG A 504 20.60 28.12 -14.28
N MET A 505 21.24 28.63 -15.34
CA MET A 505 20.58 29.49 -16.31
C MET A 505 19.49 28.74 -17.06
N LEU A 506 19.78 27.52 -17.54
CA LEU A 506 18.79 26.71 -18.24
C LEU A 506 17.61 26.31 -17.34
N GLU A 507 17.87 25.94 -16.10
CA GLU A 507 16.82 25.67 -15.10
C GLU A 507 15.85 26.87 -14.96
N ARG A 508 16.39 28.10 -14.87
CA ARG A 508 15.56 29.32 -14.81
C ARG A 508 14.75 29.54 -16.08
N VAL A 509 15.31 29.25 -17.25
CA VAL A 509 14.59 29.36 -18.53
C VAL A 509 13.46 28.34 -18.63
N LEU A 510 13.72 27.07 -18.30
CA LEU A 510 12.68 26.03 -18.36
C LEU A 510 11.54 26.29 -17.37
N GLY A 511 11.81 26.90 -16.22
CA GLY A 511 10.78 27.33 -15.27
C GLY A 511 9.74 28.30 -15.86
N LEU A 512 10.10 29.05 -16.93
CA LEU A 512 9.17 29.95 -17.61
C LEU A 512 8.10 29.21 -18.42
N ALA A 513 8.45 28.05 -18.99
CA ALA A 513 7.53 27.23 -19.76
C ALA A 513 6.40 26.63 -18.90
N GLN A 514 6.61 26.57 -17.58
CA GLN A 514 5.64 25.98 -16.65
C GLN A 514 4.54 26.96 -16.21
N ASN A 515 4.80 28.27 -16.24
CA ASN A 515 4.00 29.26 -15.51
C ASN A 515 3.34 30.37 -16.37
N GLY A 516 3.53 30.40 -17.69
CA GLY A 516 2.77 31.24 -18.65
C GLY A 516 2.89 32.78 -18.54
N GLU A 517 3.26 33.31 -17.37
CA GLU A 517 3.47 34.72 -17.08
C GLU A 517 4.76 34.91 -16.28
N ALA A 518 5.79 35.45 -16.94
CA ALA A 518 6.99 35.92 -16.26
C ALA A 518 6.70 37.27 -15.59
N SER A 519 6.01 37.25 -14.45
CA SER A 519 6.09 38.38 -13.53
C SER A 519 7.43 38.28 -12.80
N GLY A 520 8.32 39.24 -13.06
CA GLY A 520 9.63 39.32 -12.41
C GLY A 520 9.49 39.20 -10.88
N PRO A 521 10.44 38.55 -10.19
CA PRO A 521 10.31 38.28 -8.77
C PRO A 521 10.09 39.57 -7.98
N ALA A 522 8.96 39.65 -7.30
CA ALA A 522 8.77 40.60 -6.22
C ALA A 522 9.75 40.24 -5.09
N ALA A 523 10.78 41.07 -4.92
CA ALA A 523 11.57 41.23 -3.70
C ALA A 523 12.11 39.94 -3.04
N GLY A 524 12.94 39.13 -3.72
CA GLY A 524 13.98 38.26 -3.10
C GLY A 524 13.60 37.32 -1.95
N ALA A 525 12.31 37.12 -1.66
CA ALA A 525 11.81 36.39 -0.50
C ALA A 525 10.51 35.68 -0.87
N TRP A 526 10.37 34.47 -0.36
CA TRP A 526 9.19 33.64 -0.47
C TRP A 526 8.09 34.18 0.47
N VAL A 527 6.91 34.44 -0.09
CA VAL A 527 5.73 34.87 0.66
C VAL A 527 4.71 33.74 0.65
N ILE A 528 4.14 33.42 1.82
CA ILE A 528 3.14 32.37 1.90
C ILE A 528 1.86 32.75 1.13
N ASP A 529 1.33 31.81 0.36
CA ASP A 529 0.06 31.92 -0.37
C ASP A 529 -1.03 31.15 0.37
N ARG A 530 -0.76 29.87 0.68
CA ARG A 530 -1.67 28.98 1.41
C ARG A 530 -0.93 28.28 2.53
N SER A 531 -1.51 28.22 3.72
CA SER A 531 -0.93 27.51 4.87
C SER A 531 -1.53 26.12 5.01
N LEU A 532 -0.73 25.14 5.42
CA LEU A 532 -1.17 23.80 5.80
C LEU A 532 -1.54 23.82 7.29
N ASP A 533 -2.80 23.50 7.61
CA ASP A 533 -3.25 23.35 8.99
C ASP A 533 -2.82 22.02 9.61
N ALA A 534 -3.09 21.84 10.91
CA ALA A 534 -2.63 20.69 11.67
C ALA A 534 -3.27 19.38 11.20
N GLU A 535 -4.46 19.43 10.61
CA GLU A 535 -5.18 18.28 10.03
C GLU A 535 -4.74 17.97 8.59
N GLY A 536 -3.85 18.79 8.01
CA GLY A 536 -3.30 18.61 6.67
C GLY A 536 -4.16 19.21 5.55
N ARG A 537 -5.00 20.20 5.82
CA ARG A 537 -5.77 20.97 4.82
C ARG A 537 -5.12 22.31 4.54
N LEU A 538 -5.25 22.79 3.30
CA LEU A 538 -4.75 24.11 2.91
C LEU A 538 -5.78 25.20 3.26
N SER A 539 -5.38 26.16 4.07
CA SER A 539 -6.16 27.32 4.52
C SER A 539 -5.48 28.65 4.14
N GLU A 540 -6.08 29.77 4.52
CA GLU A 540 -5.49 31.10 4.35
C GLU A 540 -4.22 31.25 5.19
N ALA A 541 -3.26 32.05 4.70
CA ALA A 541 -2.04 32.33 5.42
C ALA A 541 -2.31 33.03 6.77
N PRO A 542 -1.73 32.56 7.89
CA PRO A 542 -1.93 33.21 9.18
C PRO A 542 -1.20 34.55 9.22
N ALA A 543 -1.75 35.52 9.96
CA ALA A 543 -1.17 36.85 10.12
C ALA A 543 0.23 36.86 10.79
N THR A 544 0.61 35.76 11.46
CA THR A 544 1.94 35.58 12.06
C THR A 544 3.02 35.26 11.04
N ALA A 545 2.66 34.81 9.82
CA ALA A 545 3.60 34.39 8.79
C ALA A 545 4.44 35.57 8.29
N ARG A 546 5.74 35.33 8.12
CA ARG A 546 6.71 36.32 7.64
C ARG A 546 7.32 35.88 6.31
N PRO A 547 7.70 36.83 5.43
CA PRO A 547 8.46 36.51 4.22
C PRO A 547 9.79 35.82 4.57
N ILE A 548 10.15 34.77 3.81
CA ILE A 548 11.35 33.97 4.02
C ILE A 548 12.37 34.32 2.93
N PRO A 549 13.60 34.77 3.27
CA PRO A 549 14.66 34.99 2.28
C PRO A 549 14.96 33.74 1.45
N VAL A 550 15.26 33.90 0.17
CA VAL A 550 15.49 32.78 -0.76
C VAL A 550 16.60 31.85 -0.27
N GLU A 551 17.66 32.37 0.35
CA GLU A 551 18.80 31.56 0.82
C GLU A 551 18.47 30.70 2.05
N GLN A 552 17.39 31.02 2.76
CA GLN A 552 17.01 30.35 4.01
C GLN A 552 15.91 29.31 3.81
N PHE A 553 15.17 29.37 2.71
CA PHE A 553 13.95 28.57 2.49
C PHE A 553 14.18 27.06 2.64
N ASP A 554 15.23 26.52 2.02
CA ASP A 554 15.49 25.07 1.98
C ASP A 554 16.01 24.51 3.32
N ARG A 555 16.39 25.37 4.28
CA ARG A 555 16.94 24.97 5.60
C ARG A 555 16.01 25.30 6.77
N LEU A 556 14.86 25.91 6.48
CA LEU A 556 13.96 26.41 7.50
C LEU A 556 13.09 25.29 8.07
N GLU A 557 12.96 25.24 9.38
CA GLU A 557 11.97 24.38 10.02
C GLU A 557 10.61 25.09 10.12
N PRO A 558 9.50 24.36 9.90
CA PRO A 558 8.16 24.89 10.08
C PRO A 558 7.94 25.43 11.49
N SER A 559 7.38 26.63 11.59
CA SER A 559 7.18 27.34 12.86
C SER A 559 5.99 28.30 12.78
N PRO A 560 5.53 28.91 13.88
CA PRO A 560 4.40 29.86 13.83
C PRO A 560 4.63 31.09 12.93
N ILE A 561 5.89 31.49 12.71
CA ILE A 561 6.27 32.63 11.86
C ILE A 561 6.64 32.21 10.44
N ALA A 562 6.90 30.91 10.23
CA ALA A 562 7.14 30.29 8.93
C ALA A 562 6.34 28.99 8.86
N PRO A 563 5.00 29.10 8.78
CA PRO A 563 4.13 27.93 8.84
C PRO A 563 4.30 27.07 7.58
N PRO A 564 4.07 25.75 7.67
CA PRO A 564 4.10 24.90 6.50
C PRO A 564 2.98 25.32 5.53
N GLY A 565 3.22 25.19 4.24
CA GLY A 565 2.33 25.70 3.20
C GLY A 565 2.99 25.88 1.83
N LEU A 566 2.22 26.45 0.90
CA LEU A 566 2.67 26.88 -0.42
C LEU A 566 3.11 28.34 -0.36
N TYR A 567 4.31 28.60 -0.86
CA TYR A 567 4.95 29.90 -0.91
C TYR A 567 5.19 30.31 -2.36
N ARG A 568 5.16 31.61 -2.61
CA ARG A 568 5.37 32.22 -3.92
C ARG A 568 6.57 33.16 -3.93
N LEU A 569 7.29 33.14 -5.05
CA LEU A 569 8.34 34.09 -5.40
C LEU A 569 8.05 34.59 -6.83
N GLY A 570 7.31 35.71 -6.92
CA GLY A 570 6.73 36.15 -8.19
C GLY A 570 5.79 35.08 -8.76
N ALA A 571 6.12 34.57 -9.95
CA ALA A 571 5.36 33.50 -10.61
C ALA A 571 5.69 32.09 -10.09
N ALA A 572 6.84 31.86 -9.45
CA ALA A 572 7.25 30.54 -8.99
C ALA A 572 6.57 30.15 -7.67
N SER A 573 6.20 28.88 -7.52
CA SER A 573 5.71 28.29 -6.28
C SER A 573 6.70 27.29 -5.68
N ASN A 574 6.79 27.24 -4.35
CA ASN A 574 7.53 26.20 -3.62
C ASN A 574 6.78 25.83 -2.33
N ALA A 575 7.06 24.65 -1.78
CA ALA A 575 6.36 24.14 -0.60
C ALA A 575 7.30 24.02 0.60
N LEU A 576 6.90 24.62 1.73
CA LEU A 576 7.48 24.32 3.04
C LEU A 576 6.62 23.25 3.71
N ASN A 577 7.18 22.06 3.93
CA ASN A 577 6.44 20.91 4.44
C ASN A 577 6.73 20.68 5.93
N THR A 578 5.74 20.16 6.66
CA THR A 578 5.88 19.79 8.08
C THR A 578 6.99 18.77 8.33
N VAL A 579 7.09 17.76 7.45
CA VAL A 579 8.14 16.73 7.49
C VAL A 579 9.36 17.21 6.70
N THR A 580 10.49 17.30 7.38
CA THR A 580 11.81 17.61 6.82
C THR A 580 12.65 16.33 6.65
N PRO A 581 13.74 16.35 5.87
CA PRO A 581 14.65 15.19 5.77
C PRO A 581 15.21 14.73 7.12
N ASP A 582 15.37 15.65 8.07
CA ASP A 582 15.89 15.39 9.41
C ASP A 582 14.82 14.94 10.42
N THR A 583 13.54 14.90 10.01
CA THR A 583 12.44 14.47 10.88
C THR A 583 12.62 13.01 11.28
N ARG A 584 12.65 12.76 12.59
CA ARG A 584 12.70 11.41 13.18
C ARG A 584 11.36 11.00 13.77
N MET A 585 11.11 9.70 13.72
CA MET A 585 9.92 9.03 14.26
C MET A 585 10.33 7.90 15.20
N ASP A 586 11.30 8.15 16.09
CA ASP A 586 11.71 7.16 17.09
C ASP A 586 10.66 7.07 18.21
N ALA A 587 10.45 5.88 18.78
CA ALA A 587 9.55 5.73 19.92
C ALA A 587 10.08 6.48 21.15
N LEU A 588 9.19 7.08 21.93
CA LEU A 588 9.56 7.79 23.16
C LEU A 588 10.33 6.85 24.13
N SER A 589 11.44 7.34 24.68
CA SER A 589 12.32 6.51 25.52
C SER A 589 11.60 5.90 26.73
N ARG A 590 11.70 4.58 26.94
CA ARG A 590 11.12 3.93 28.13
C ARG A 590 11.88 4.23 29.44
N ASP A 591 13.04 4.87 29.37
CA ASP A 591 13.90 5.23 30.52
C ASP A 591 13.86 6.75 30.77
N LEU A 592 12.66 7.29 30.97
CA LEU A 592 12.46 8.68 31.37
C LEU A 592 12.37 8.80 32.90
N PRO A 593 13.06 9.76 33.53
CA PRO A 593 13.05 9.92 34.98
C PRO A 593 11.65 10.08 35.56
N GLY A 594 11.28 9.22 36.51
CA GLY A 594 9.98 9.28 37.20
C GLY A 594 8.77 9.00 36.31
N ALA A 595 8.97 8.47 35.10
CA ALA A 595 7.89 8.18 34.16
C ALA A 595 7.24 6.82 34.43
N ILE A 596 5.91 6.80 34.44
CA ILE A 596 5.09 5.58 34.46
C ILE A 596 4.24 5.59 33.20
N TYR A 597 4.49 4.64 32.31
CA TYR A 597 3.74 4.50 31.07
C TYR A 597 2.41 3.79 31.30
N GLN A 598 1.33 4.37 30.79
CA GLN A 598 0.00 3.76 30.82
C GLN A 598 -0.57 3.69 29.40
N SER A 599 -1.08 2.50 29.03
CA SER A 599 -1.81 2.34 27.77
C SER A 599 -3.09 3.19 27.78
N ALA A 600 -3.34 3.83 26.65
CA ALA A 600 -4.58 4.55 26.35
C ALA A 600 -5.87 3.71 26.54
N GLU A 601 -5.78 2.38 26.44
CA GLU A 601 -6.89 1.43 26.61
C GLU A 601 -7.32 1.21 28.07
N GLY A 602 -6.54 1.69 29.05
CA GLY A 602 -6.80 1.40 30.47
C GLY A 602 -6.52 -0.06 30.86
N PRO A 603 -6.90 -0.49 32.08
CA PRO A 603 -6.70 -1.87 32.51
C PRO A 603 -7.58 -2.83 31.70
N ARG A 604 -6.98 -3.73 30.92
CA ARG A 604 -7.73 -4.72 30.12
C ARG A 604 -8.55 -5.65 31.02
N ALA A 605 -9.82 -5.83 30.68
CA ALA A 605 -10.67 -6.83 31.32
C ALA A 605 -10.22 -8.24 30.91
N LEU A 606 -9.95 -9.11 31.88
CA LEU A 606 -9.57 -10.50 31.63
C LEU A 606 -10.84 -11.36 31.53
N HIS A 607 -11.09 -11.93 30.35
CA HIS A 607 -12.21 -12.84 30.11
C HIS A 607 -11.76 -14.30 30.33
N PHE A 608 -12.39 -15.00 31.28
CA PHE A 608 -12.01 -16.40 31.58
C PHE A 608 -12.82 -17.45 30.81
N GLN A 609 -13.84 -17.05 30.05
CA GLN A 609 -14.75 -17.97 29.34
C GLN A 609 -14.01 -18.97 28.44
N ALA A 610 -13.14 -18.48 27.55
CA ALA A 610 -12.42 -19.34 26.61
C ALA A 610 -11.50 -20.33 27.33
N GLY A 611 -10.72 -19.85 28.31
CA GLY A 611 -9.83 -20.71 29.11
C GLY A 611 -10.58 -21.81 29.87
N LEU A 612 -11.75 -21.49 30.44
CA LEU A 612 -12.59 -22.47 31.14
C LEU A 612 -13.20 -23.51 30.18
N LEU A 613 -13.60 -23.13 28.95
CA LEU A 613 -14.10 -24.06 27.93
C LEU A 613 -13.00 -24.98 27.40
N VAL A 614 -11.80 -24.45 27.16
CA VAL A 614 -10.63 -25.26 26.76
C VAL A 614 -10.29 -26.27 27.85
N ALA A 615 -10.24 -25.83 29.11
CA ALA A 615 -10.00 -26.74 30.24
C ALA A 615 -11.08 -27.83 30.34
N ALA A 616 -12.36 -27.50 30.18
CA ALA A 616 -13.45 -28.46 30.17
C ALA A 616 -13.35 -29.46 28.99
N MET A 617 -12.97 -28.99 27.81
CA MET A 617 -12.79 -29.83 26.61
C MET A 617 -11.65 -30.83 26.80
N VAL A 618 -10.49 -30.38 27.29
CA VAL A 618 -9.35 -31.25 27.62
C VAL A 618 -9.77 -32.31 28.63
N MET A 619 -10.47 -31.91 29.70
CA MET A 619 -10.98 -32.85 30.68
C MET A 619 -12.00 -33.85 30.09
N LEU A 620 -12.83 -33.45 29.14
CA LEU A 620 -13.77 -34.36 28.47
C LEU A 620 -13.04 -35.40 27.60
N ILE A 621 -12.01 -34.98 26.87
CA ILE A 621 -11.14 -35.90 26.12
C ILE A 621 -10.48 -36.90 27.07
N LEU A 622 -9.96 -36.42 28.21
CA LEU A 622 -9.40 -37.28 29.25
C LEU A 622 -10.45 -38.25 29.82
N ASP A 623 -11.72 -37.84 30.02
CA ASP A 623 -12.81 -38.73 30.46
C ASP A 623 -13.04 -39.89 29.49
N VAL A 624 -13.07 -39.59 28.18
CA VAL A 624 -13.24 -40.59 27.12
C VAL A 624 -12.06 -41.56 27.07
N LEU A 625 -10.82 -41.05 27.16
CA LEU A 625 -9.62 -41.88 27.18
C LEU A 625 -9.59 -42.80 28.42
N ILE A 626 -9.88 -42.25 29.59
CA ILE A 626 -9.96 -43.03 30.83
C ILE A 626 -11.06 -44.10 30.74
N ALA A 627 -12.23 -43.77 30.17
CA ALA A 627 -13.32 -44.73 29.99
C ALA A 627 -12.94 -45.86 29.02
N LEU A 628 -12.26 -45.56 27.92
CA LEU A 628 -11.77 -46.56 26.96
C LEU A 628 -10.66 -47.45 27.56
N GLY A 629 -9.78 -46.87 28.37
CA GLY A 629 -8.75 -47.60 29.12
C GLY A 629 -9.34 -48.56 30.14
N LEU A 630 -10.32 -48.11 30.93
CA LEU A 630 -11.04 -48.95 31.90
C LEU A 630 -11.88 -50.06 31.23
N ALA A 631 -12.37 -49.82 30.02
CA ALA A 631 -13.08 -50.82 29.21
C ALA A 631 -12.15 -51.83 28.52
N GLY A 632 -10.83 -51.73 28.69
CA GLY A 632 -9.84 -52.64 28.09
C GLY A 632 -9.70 -52.52 26.57
N ARG A 633 -10.26 -51.47 25.95
CA ARG A 633 -10.25 -51.25 24.49
C ARG A 633 -9.00 -50.54 23.97
N LEU A 634 -8.11 -50.12 24.86
CA LEU A 634 -6.84 -49.44 24.54
C LEU A 634 -5.70 -50.10 25.32
N GLY A 635 -4.59 -50.41 24.63
CA GLY A 635 -3.35 -50.84 25.28
C GLY A 635 -2.69 -49.68 26.05
N ALA A 636 -2.00 -49.99 27.15
CA ALA A 636 -1.30 -49.02 28.00
C ALA A 636 -0.43 -47.97 27.25
N PRO A 637 0.34 -48.31 26.19
CA PRO A 637 1.14 -47.31 25.47
C PRO A 637 0.29 -46.36 24.60
N ALA A 638 -0.83 -46.83 24.05
CA ALA A 638 -1.74 -45.99 23.26
C ALA A 638 -2.47 -44.98 24.14
N LEU A 639 -2.82 -45.37 25.37
CA LEU A 639 -3.43 -44.48 26.36
C LEU A 639 -2.50 -43.32 26.74
N ALA A 640 -1.21 -43.60 26.96
CA ALA A 640 -0.22 -42.59 27.33
C ALA A 640 0.03 -41.56 26.21
N ALA A 641 0.09 -42.01 24.95
CA ALA A 641 0.28 -41.12 23.80
C ALA A 641 -0.94 -40.21 23.56
N LEU A 642 -2.16 -40.75 23.68
CA LEU A 642 -3.40 -39.98 23.54
C LEU A 642 -3.59 -38.96 24.67
N MET A 643 -3.23 -39.32 25.91
CA MET A 643 -3.28 -38.39 27.05
C MET A 643 -2.28 -37.23 26.88
N LEU A 644 -1.08 -37.50 26.34
CA LEU A 644 -0.08 -36.47 26.05
C LEU A 644 -0.55 -35.51 24.94
N PHE A 645 -1.20 -36.05 23.90
CA PHE A 645 -1.78 -35.27 22.80
C PHE A 645 -2.94 -34.38 23.27
N ALA A 646 -3.76 -34.85 24.22
CA ALA A 646 -4.87 -34.08 24.79
C ALA A 646 -4.41 -32.89 25.67
N ILE A 647 -3.21 -32.96 26.25
CA ILE A 647 -2.64 -31.92 27.13
C ILE A 647 -1.83 -30.88 26.31
N LEU A 648 -1.32 -31.25 25.14
CA LEU A 648 -0.53 -30.38 24.27
C LEU A 648 -1.18 -29.02 23.93
N PRO A 649 -2.50 -28.91 23.66
CA PRO A 649 -3.14 -27.61 23.41
C PRO A 649 -3.34 -26.74 24.68
N ALA A 650 -3.07 -27.26 25.88
CA ALA A 650 -3.20 -26.51 27.14
C ALA A 650 -1.88 -25.86 27.60
N LEU A 651 -0.78 -26.05 26.87
CA LEU A 651 0.46 -25.31 27.09
C LEU A 651 0.24 -23.84 26.67
N PRO A 652 0.66 -22.86 27.48
CA PRO A 652 0.57 -21.45 27.13
C PRO A 652 1.57 -21.12 26.00
N GLY A 653 1.20 -21.47 24.78
CA GLY A 653 1.85 -21.10 23.54
C GLY A 653 0.80 -20.43 22.66
N GLN A 654 1.03 -19.14 22.40
CA GLN A 654 0.33 -18.22 21.50
C GLN A 654 -1.12 -18.55 21.09
N PRO A 655 -2.11 -17.73 21.48
CA PRO A 655 -3.47 -17.87 20.97
C PRO A 655 -3.50 -17.47 19.49
N GLN A 656 -3.50 -18.44 18.58
CA GLN A 656 -3.97 -18.22 17.21
C GLN A 656 -5.50 -18.21 17.24
N ALA A 657 -6.06 -17.01 17.05
CA ALA A 657 -7.49 -16.77 17.01
C ALA A 657 -8.07 -17.22 15.66
N PHE A 658 -8.94 -18.23 15.68
CA PHE A 658 -9.59 -18.85 14.51
C PHE A 658 -10.76 -18.02 13.92
N ALA A 659 -10.67 -16.69 13.91
CA ALA A 659 -11.74 -15.83 13.38
C ALA A 659 -11.31 -14.90 12.22
N GLN A 660 -10.05 -14.97 11.79
CA GLN A 660 -9.50 -14.18 10.67
C GLN A 660 -9.02 -15.06 9.49
N ASP A 661 -9.30 -16.36 9.58
CA ASP A 661 -8.55 -17.40 8.89
C ASP A 661 -8.97 -17.63 7.42
N ASP A 662 -10.09 -17.07 6.94
CA ASP A 662 -10.50 -17.25 5.54
C ASP A 662 -9.77 -16.30 4.60
N THR A 663 -9.64 -15.01 4.95
CA THR A 663 -8.88 -14.03 4.16
C THR A 663 -7.37 -14.26 4.25
N GLU A 664 -6.86 -14.63 5.43
CA GLU A 664 -5.45 -14.96 5.63
C GLU A 664 -5.09 -16.32 5.00
N ARG A 665 -5.98 -17.32 4.96
CA ARG A 665 -5.78 -18.53 4.14
C ARG A 665 -5.77 -18.22 2.66
N LEU A 666 -6.67 -17.36 2.17
CA LEU A 666 -6.68 -16.93 0.77
C LEU A 666 -5.38 -16.18 0.40
N LEU A 667 -4.91 -15.27 1.25
CA LEU A 667 -3.69 -14.51 1.01
C LEU A 667 -2.42 -15.37 1.11
N ASN A 668 -2.33 -16.26 2.11
CA ASN A 668 -1.24 -17.24 2.18
C ASN A 668 -1.29 -18.25 1.02
N SER A 669 -2.47 -18.55 0.49
CA SER A 669 -2.62 -19.42 -0.69
C SER A 669 -2.18 -18.75 -2.00
N ALA A 670 -2.00 -17.43 -2.04
CA ALA A 670 -1.45 -16.70 -3.19
C ALA A 670 0.09 -16.79 -3.28
N LEU A 671 0.76 -17.23 -2.21
CA LEU A 671 2.22 -17.40 -2.16
C LEU A 671 2.71 -18.71 -2.80
N ASP A 672 1.81 -19.70 -2.94
CA ASP A 672 2.10 -21.00 -3.54
C ASP A 672 1.24 -21.23 -4.78
N LEU A 673 1.83 -21.78 -5.84
CA LEU A 673 1.09 -22.20 -7.03
C LEU A 673 0.03 -23.26 -6.66
N ARG A 674 -1.26 -22.98 -6.91
CA ARG A 674 -2.37 -23.87 -6.52
C ARG A 674 -3.52 -23.81 -7.52
N PHE A 675 -4.22 -24.94 -7.71
CA PHE A 675 -5.49 -24.95 -8.44
C PHE A 675 -6.67 -24.84 -7.48
N ALA A 676 -7.75 -24.20 -7.92
CA ALA A 676 -8.96 -24.06 -7.13
C ALA A 676 -10.15 -24.81 -7.74
N TYR A 677 -11.13 -25.16 -6.91
CA TYR A 677 -12.44 -25.60 -7.37
C TYR A 677 -13.55 -24.73 -6.78
N ALA A 678 -14.55 -24.38 -7.58
CA ALA A 678 -15.71 -23.63 -7.10
C ALA A 678 -16.57 -24.53 -6.20
N MET A 679 -16.88 -24.04 -5.00
CA MET A 679 -17.76 -24.73 -4.06
C MET A 679 -19.20 -24.72 -4.59
N SER A 680 -19.77 -25.91 -4.78
CA SER A 680 -21.10 -26.11 -5.34
C SER A 680 -22.21 -26.07 -4.29
N GLY A 681 -21.86 -26.19 -3.00
CA GLY A 681 -22.79 -26.39 -1.89
C GLY A 681 -23.19 -27.87 -1.70
N ASP A 682 -22.77 -28.78 -2.60
CA ASP A 682 -22.88 -30.22 -2.42
C ASP A 682 -21.54 -30.82 -2.00
N SER A 683 -21.48 -31.27 -0.75
CA SER A 683 -20.29 -31.91 -0.17
C SER A 683 -19.71 -33.06 -0.99
N GLN A 684 -20.52 -33.86 -1.70
CA GLN A 684 -20.01 -34.97 -2.50
C GLN A 684 -19.36 -34.48 -3.80
N LEU A 685 -19.92 -33.45 -4.41
CA LEU A 685 -19.41 -32.83 -5.63
C LEU A 685 -18.12 -32.05 -5.35
N ASP A 686 -18.07 -31.35 -4.22
CA ASP A 686 -16.90 -30.62 -3.74
C ASP A 686 -15.76 -31.58 -3.37
N GLU A 687 -16.06 -32.67 -2.66
CA GLU A 687 -15.09 -33.73 -2.32
C GLU A 687 -14.46 -34.35 -3.57
N ARG A 688 -15.29 -34.65 -4.58
CA ARG A 688 -14.84 -35.22 -5.85
C ARG A 688 -13.97 -34.24 -6.63
N SER A 689 -14.35 -32.96 -6.67
CA SER A 689 -13.57 -31.90 -7.33
C SER A 689 -12.20 -31.73 -6.66
N ARG A 690 -12.18 -31.74 -5.32
CA ARG A 690 -10.94 -31.74 -4.54
C ARG A 690 -10.07 -32.95 -4.84
N ALA A 691 -10.62 -34.16 -4.76
CA ALA A 691 -9.86 -35.38 -5.02
C ALA A 691 -9.35 -35.45 -6.47
N GLY A 692 -10.16 -34.97 -7.42
CA GLY A 692 -9.80 -34.84 -8.83
C GLY A 692 -8.61 -33.92 -9.06
N LEU A 693 -8.67 -32.70 -8.53
CA LEU A 693 -7.57 -31.74 -8.65
C LEU A 693 -6.31 -32.17 -7.88
N THR A 694 -6.45 -32.87 -6.76
CA THR A 694 -5.30 -33.46 -6.04
C THR A 694 -4.60 -34.51 -6.93
N GLY A 695 -5.38 -35.37 -7.58
CA GLY A 695 -4.85 -36.36 -8.53
C GLY A 695 -4.19 -35.70 -9.73
N LEU A 696 -4.82 -34.67 -10.31
CA LEU A 696 -4.26 -33.89 -11.41
C LEU A 696 -2.95 -33.20 -11.01
N GLY A 697 -2.90 -32.53 -9.85
CA GLY A 697 -1.68 -31.87 -9.34
C GLY A 697 -0.51 -32.85 -9.19
N ARG A 698 -0.77 -34.06 -8.68
CA ARG A 698 0.22 -35.15 -8.63
C ARG A 698 0.72 -35.56 -10.01
N GLU A 699 -0.17 -35.66 -11.00
CA GLU A 699 0.20 -36.05 -12.36
C GLU A 699 0.96 -34.94 -13.09
N VAL A 700 0.62 -33.67 -12.86
CA VAL A 700 1.37 -32.51 -13.33
C VAL A 700 2.79 -32.52 -12.76
N MET A 701 2.93 -32.70 -11.44
CA MET A 701 4.23 -32.81 -10.78
C MET A 701 5.05 -34.02 -11.27
N ARG A 702 4.40 -35.16 -11.55
CA ARG A 702 5.09 -36.35 -12.05
C ARG A 702 5.58 -36.20 -13.51
N ARG A 703 4.86 -35.42 -14.32
CA ARG A 703 5.06 -35.35 -15.78
C ARG A 703 5.74 -34.06 -16.23
N SER A 704 5.81 -33.05 -15.39
CA SER A 704 6.38 -31.72 -15.67
C SER A 704 7.23 -31.22 -14.51
N ALA A 705 7.82 -30.02 -14.64
CA ALA A 705 8.58 -29.36 -13.58
C ALA A 705 7.72 -28.49 -12.64
N ILE A 706 6.40 -28.52 -12.80
CA ILE A 706 5.46 -27.71 -12.02
C ILE A 706 5.06 -28.45 -10.74
N GLU A 707 5.18 -27.79 -9.60
CA GLU A 707 4.89 -28.34 -8.28
C GLU A 707 3.70 -27.59 -7.64
N PRO A 708 2.44 -27.92 -8.00
CA PRO A 708 1.29 -27.26 -7.41
C PRO A 708 1.02 -27.79 -6.00
N SER A 709 0.71 -26.87 -5.09
CA SER A 709 0.19 -27.19 -3.76
C SER A 709 -1.22 -27.81 -3.81
N SER A 710 -1.67 -28.38 -2.69
CA SER A 710 -2.99 -29.03 -2.57
C SER A 710 -4.15 -28.13 -3.06
N PRO A 711 -5.14 -28.61 -3.81
CA PRO A 711 -6.19 -27.73 -4.33
C PRO A 711 -7.06 -27.11 -3.22
N MET A 712 -7.63 -25.93 -3.49
CA MET A 712 -8.48 -25.20 -2.54
C MET A 712 -9.92 -25.03 -3.07
N GLY A 713 -10.90 -25.17 -2.18
CA GLY A 713 -12.29 -24.82 -2.49
C GLY A 713 -12.48 -23.32 -2.33
N VAL A 714 -13.08 -22.67 -3.33
CA VAL A 714 -13.39 -21.23 -3.31
C VAL A 714 -14.89 -21.00 -3.42
N ASN A 715 -15.42 -20.13 -2.58
CA ASN A 715 -16.78 -19.64 -2.71
C ASN A 715 -16.79 -18.43 -3.65
N ILE A 716 -17.35 -18.60 -4.86
CA ILE A 716 -17.34 -17.56 -5.91
C ILE A 716 -18.07 -16.27 -5.47
N GLU A 717 -19.00 -16.35 -4.53
CA GLU A 717 -19.73 -15.18 -4.04
C GLU A 717 -18.92 -14.31 -3.07
N THR A 718 -17.96 -14.89 -2.35
CA THR A 718 -17.28 -14.21 -1.23
C THR A 718 -15.77 -14.12 -1.40
N ASP A 719 -15.15 -15.15 -1.95
CA ASP A 719 -13.70 -15.38 -1.87
C ASP A 719 -12.95 -14.76 -3.05
N GLU A 720 -11.75 -14.23 -2.81
CA GLU A 720 -10.92 -13.69 -3.88
C GLU A 720 -10.38 -14.81 -4.76
N ILE A 721 -10.55 -14.69 -6.08
CA ILE A 721 -10.23 -15.75 -7.04
C ILE A 721 -9.08 -15.39 -8.00
N LEU A 722 -8.63 -14.12 -7.98
CA LEU A 722 -7.60 -13.61 -8.88
C LEU A 722 -6.27 -14.39 -8.83
N PHE A 723 -5.95 -15.01 -7.69
CA PHE A 723 -4.66 -15.67 -7.45
C PHE A 723 -4.57 -17.11 -7.99
N PHE A 724 -5.66 -17.69 -8.50
CA PHE A 724 -5.65 -19.06 -9.01
C PHE A 724 -5.42 -19.08 -10.52
N PRO A 725 -4.36 -19.71 -11.05
CA PRO A 725 -4.17 -19.83 -12.50
C PRO A 725 -5.30 -20.62 -13.18
N MET A 726 -5.93 -21.55 -12.46
CA MET A 726 -7.01 -22.39 -12.98
C MET A 726 -8.05 -22.67 -11.90
N ILE A 727 -9.32 -22.48 -12.25
CA ILE A 727 -10.48 -22.80 -11.42
C ILE A 727 -11.31 -23.88 -12.13
N TYR A 728 -11.49 -25.01 -11.46
CA TYR A 728 -12.42 -26.05 -11.88
C TYR A 728 -13.80 -25.79 -11.28
N TRP A 729 -14.81 -25.60 -12.12
CA TRP A 729 -16.16 -25.30 -11.69
C TRP A 729 -17.10 -26.47 -12.00
N PRO A 730 -17.45 -27.30 -11.01
CA PRO A 730 -18.49 -28.30 -11.17
C PRO A 730 -19.87 -27.61 -11.19
N VAL A 731 -20.49 -27.50 -12.36
CA VAL A 731 -21.76 -26.77 -12.51
C VAL A 731 -22.93 -27.70 -12.18
N SER A 732 -23.56 -27.48 -11.03
CA SER A 732 -24.76 -28.21 -10.64
C SER A 732 -25.98 -27.79 -11.48
N ARG A 733 -26.95 -28.69 -11.62
CA ARG A 733 -28.16 -28.43 -12.43
C ARG A 733 -28.94 -27.21 -11.95
N ASP A 734 -28.99 -27.01 -10.64
CA ASP A 734 -29.73 -25.95 -9.97
C ASP A 734 -28.83 -24.78 -9.56
N ALA A 735 -27.67 -24.62 -10.22
CA ALA A 735 -26.76 -23.50 -9.96
C ALA A 735 -27.51 -22.16 -10.11
N PRO A 736 -27.51 -21.30 -9.07
CA PRO A 736 -28.16 -20.00 -9.13
C PRO A 736 -27.38 -19.03 -10.04
N PRO A 737 -28.03 -17.95 -10.54
CA PRO A 737 -27.30 -16.84 -11.14
C PRO A 737 -26.39 -16.18 -10.09
N LEU A 738 -25.27 -15.64 -10.55
CA LEU A 738 -24.29 -14.98 -9.68
C LEU A 738 -24.80 -13.62 -9.23
N SER A 739 -24.39 -13.18 -8.03
CA SER A 739 -24.56 -11.77 -7.65
C SER A 739 -23.77 -10.86 -8.59
N GLU A 740 -24.17 -9.58 -8.71
CA GLU A 740 -23.47 -8.60 -9.54
C GLU A 740 -21.99 -8.45 -9.14
N ALA A 741 -21.69 -8.57 -7.84
CA ALA A 741 -20.33 -8.54 -7.32
C ALA A 741 -19.51 -9.79 -7.70
N ALA A 742 -20.11 -10.98 -7.62
CA ALA A 742 -19.47 -12.24 -8.03
C ALA A 742 -19.26 -12.29 -9.56
N ALA A 743 -20.24 -11.84 -10.33
CA ALA A 743 -20.16 -11.68 -11.77
C ALA A 743 -19.01 -10.76 -12.20
N ALA A 744 -18.88 -9.59 -11.55
CA ALA A 744 -17.78 -8.66 -11.81
C ALA A 744 -16.42 -9.29 -11.47
N ARG A 745 -16.33 -10.06 -10.38
CA ARG A 745 -15.10 -10.76 -9.97
C ARG A 745 -14.69 -11.85 -10.96
N VAL A 746 -15.64 -12.67 -11.41
CA VAL A 746 -15.40 -13.69 -12.45
C VAL A 746 -15.01 -13.03 -13.78
N THR A 747 -15.64 -11.91 -14.13
CA THR A 747 -15.29 -11.16 -15.34
C THR A 747 -13.87 -10.59 -15.25
N ALA A 748 -13.50 -10.02 -14.11
CA ALA A 748 -12.14 -9.52 -13.86
C ALA A 748 -11.11 -10.65 -13.88
N TYR A 749 -11.42 -11.81 -13.30
CA TYR A 749 -10.58 -13.01 -13.34
C TYR A 749 -10.28 -13.47 -14.77
N LEU A 750 -11.32 -13.56 -15.61
CA LEU A 750 -11.19 -13.92 -17.02
C LEU A 750 -10.43 -12.86 -17.83
N GLN A 751 -10.63 -11.57 -17.52
CA GLN A 751 -9.88 -10.47 -18.14
C GLN A 751 -8.41 -10.45 -17.71
N GLY A 752 -8.10 -10.88 -16.49
CA GLY A 752 -6.75 -11.01 -15.95
C GLY A 752 -5.97 -12.24 -16.45
N GLY A 753 -6.53 -13.03 -17.38
CA GLY A 753 -5.88 -14.20 -17.96
C GLY A 753 -6.11 -15.51 -17.20
N GLY A 754 -7.02 -15.54 -16.21
CA GLY A 754 -7.40 -16.75 -15.50
C GLY A 754 -8.20 -17.74 -16.35
N LEU A 755 -8.05 -19.04 -16.07
CA LEU A 755 -8.76 -20.12 -16.78
C LEU A 755 -9.87 -20.72 -15.92
N ILE A 756 -11.11 -20.69 -16.40
CA ILE A 756 -12.23 -21.41 -15.78
C ILE A 756 -12.63 -22.63 -16.63
N ILE A 757 -12.73 -23.78 -15.97
CA ILE A 757 -13.24 -25.03 -16.55
C ILE A 757 -14.63 -25.30 -16.00
N PHE A 758 -15.68 -25.02 -16.78
CA PHE A 758 -17.04 -25.39 -16.43
C PHE A 758 -17.30 -26.84 -16.83
N ASP A 759 -17.52 -27.72 -15.85
CA ASP A 759 -17.88 -29.11 -16.08
C ASP A 759 -19.31 -29.38 -15.58
N THR A 760 -20.24 -29.63 -16.51
CA THR A 760 -21.65 -29.92 -16.18
C THR A 760 -21.89 -31.36 -15.77
N GLN A 761 -20.92 -32.26 -15.98
CA GLN A 761 -20.93 -33.67 -15.53
C GLN A 761 -22.15 -34.49 -15.96
N ASP A 762 -22.83 -34.09 -17.04
CA ASP A 762 -24.15 -34.60 -17.43
C ASP A 762 -24.19 -35.19 -18.86
N ALA A 763 -23.05 -35.67 -19.36
CA ALA A 763 -22.97 -36.30 -20.68
C ALA A 763 -23.88 -37.53 -20.82
N ASP A 764 -24.06 -38.32 -19.75
CA ASP A 764 -24.89 -39.53 -19.72
C ASP A 764 -26.39 -39.24 -19.90
N ILE A 765 -26.85 -38.07 -19.45
CA ILE A 765 -28.24 -37.61 -19.58
C ILE A 765 -28.41 -36.51 -20.63
N ALA A 766 -27.37 -36.12 -21.35
CA ALA A 766 -27.42 -35.09 -22.39
C ALA A 766 -28.43 -35.41 -23.50
N MET A 767 -28.58 -36.68 -23.88
CA MET A 767 -29.59 -37.13 -24.84
C MET A 767 -31.03 -36.85 -24.37
N LEU A 768 -31.30 -36.92 -23.07
CA LEU A 768 -32.63 -36.67 -22.49
C LEU A 768 -33.04 -35.19 -22.56
N ARG A 769 -32.07 -34.28 -22.75
CA ARG A 769 -32.32 -32.84 -22.91
C ARG A 769 -32.68 -32.42 -24.34
N ALA A 770 -32.66 -33.33 -25.31
CA ALA A 770 -32.99 -33.05 -26.70
C ALA A 770 -32.23 -31.84 -27.31
N GLY A 771 -30.98 -31.62 -26.88
CA GLY A 771 -30.15 -30.50 -27.33
C GLY A 771 -30.30 -29.20 -26.53
N ALA A 772 -31.14 -29.15 -25.48
CA ALA A 772 -31.23 -28.00 -24.60
C ALA A 772 -29.94 -27.81 -23.75
N PRO A 773 -29.48 -26.56 -23.56
CA PRO A 773 -28.29 -26.27 -22.76
C PRO A 773 -28.50 -26.62 -21.28
N HIS A 774 -27.40 -26.78 -20.53
CA HIS A 774 -27.47 -27.10 -19.10
C HIS A 774 -28.03 -25.90 -18.32
N PRO A 775 -29.15 -26.04 -17.58
CA PRO A 775 -29.84 -24.89 -16.99
C PRO A 775 -28.97 -24.11 -16.00
N GLY A 776 -28.22 -24.79 -15.13
CA GLY A 776 -27.28 -24.13 -14.23
C GLY A 776 -26.12 -23.42 -14.96
N LEU A 777 -25.68 -23.96 -16.10
CA LEU A 777 -24.64 -23.30 -16.90
C LEU A 777 -25.19 -22.02 -17.56
N VAL A 778 -26.44 -22.06 -18.05
CA VAL A 778 -27.10 -20.87 -18.60
C VAL A 778 -27.20 -19.78 -17.53
N ASN A 779 -27.68 -20.11 -16.33
CA ASN A 779 -27.80 -19.14 -15.24
C ASN A 779 -26.45 -18.47 -14.89
N VAL A 780 -25.37 -19.26 -14.81
CA VAL A 780 -24.03 -18.76 -14.51
C VAL A 780 -23.52 -17.89 -15.66
N LEU A 781 -23.59 -18.37 -16.91
CA LEU A 781 -23.09 -17.64 -18.08
C LEU A 781 -23.89 -16.38 -18.41
N GLU A 782 -25.20 -16.33 -18.14
CA GLU A 782 -26.01 -15.10 -18.29
C GLU A 782 -25.59 -14.00 -17.29
N SER A 783 -24.93 -14.39 -16.19
CA SER A 783 -24.45 -13.46 -15.19
C SER A 783 -23.09 -12.84 -15.53
N ILE A 784 -22.33 -13.39 -16.48
CA ILE A 784 -20.94 -12.97 -16.78
C ILE A 784 -20.73 -12.68 -18.27
N ASP A 785 -19.83 -11.75 -18.58
CA ASP A 785 -19.53 -11.39 -19.98
C ASP A 785 -18.55 -12.40 -20.61
N VAL A 786 -19.11 -13.46 -21.22
CA VAL A 786 -18.34 -14.52 -21.89
C VAL A 786 -18.40 -14.32 -23.41
N PRO A 787 -17.24 -14.29 -24.09
CA PRO A 787 -17.17 -14.20 -25.55
C PRO A 787 -17.91 -15.33 -26.26
N ALA A 788 -18.15 -15.17 -27.56
CA ALA A 788 -18.79 -16.19 -28.38
C ALA A 788 -18.03 -17.54 -28.24
N LEU A 789 -18.78 -18.62 -28.01
CA LEU A 789 -18.22 -19.96 -27.82
C LEU A 789 -18.23 -20.75 -29.14
N ALA A 790 -17.17 -21.50 -29.40
CA ALA A 790 -17.10 -22.49 -30.48
C ALA A 790 -16.64 -23.84 -29.94
N ARG A 791 -16.91 -24.91 -30.68
CA ARG A 791 -16.30 -26.20 -30.37
C ARG A 791 -14.80 -26.10 -30.56
N ILE A 792 -14.03 -26.73 -29.68
CA ILE A 792 -12.57 -26.70 -29.73
C ILE A 792 -12.07 -27.10 -31.14
N PRO A 793 -11.40 -26.18 -31.87
CA PRO A 793 -10.80 -26.51 -33.16
C PRO A 793 -9.69 -27.55 -33.03
N SER A 794 -9.44 -28.33 -34.08
CA SER A 794 -8.39 -29.36 -34.08
C SER A 794 -6.98 -28.79 -33.87
N ASP A 795 -6.75 -27.56 -34.30
CA ASP A 795 -5.50 -26.80 -34.20
C ASP A 795 -5.41 -25.90 -32.95
N HIS A 796 -6.41 -25.95 -32.07
CA HIS A 796 -6.43 -25.15 -30.84
C HIS A 796 -5.24 -25.48 -29.92
N VAL A 797 -4.68 -24.48 -29.23
CA VAL A 797 -3.45 -24.66 -28.40
C VAL A 797 -3.64 -25.72 -27.30
N LEU A 798 -4.83 -25.80 -26.69
CA LEU A 798 -5.18 -26.86 -25.71
C LEU A 798 -4.98 -28.29 -26.23
N THR A 799 -5.02 -28.54 -27.55
CA THR A 799 -4.80 -29.89 -28.12
C THR A 799 -3.33 -30.28 -28.13
N ARG A 800 -2.42 -29.32 -27.92
CA ARG A 800 -0.95 -29.47 -28.02
C ARG A 800 -0.18 -28.71 -26.94
N SER A 801 -0.84 -28.34 -25.85
CA SER A 801 -0.22 -27.56 -24.76
C SER A 801 0.83 -28.37 -23.99
N PHE A 802 0.77 -29.69 -23.99
CA PHE A 802 1.85 -30.55 -23.46
C PHE A 802 1.89 -31.90 -24.17
N TYR A 803 0.76 -32.60 -24.18
CA TYR A 803 0.48 -33.76 -25.01
C TYR A 803 -0.24 -33.34 -26.28
N LEU A 804 -0.06 -34.12 -27.33
CA LEU A 804 -0.83 -34.01 -28.57
C LEU A 804 -2.06 -34.90 -28.47
N LEU A 805 -3.25 -34.30 -28.52
CA LEU A 805 -4.53 -34.96 -28.30
C LEU A 805 -5.54 -34.56 -29.38
N ASP A 806 -6.33 -35.51 -29.84
CA ASP A 806 -7.44 -35.33 -30.78
C ASP A 806 -8.82 -35.51 -30.12
N THR A 807 -8.82 -35.98 -28.87
CA THR A 807 -9.98 -36.33 -28.06
C THR A 807 -9.79 -35.85 -26.63
N PHE A 808 -10.89 -35.49 -25.96
CA PHE A 808 -10.87 -34.82 -24.64
C PHE A 808 -11.70 -35.57 -23.58
N PRO A 809 -11.50 -36.89 -23.40
CA PRO A 809 -12.37 -37.67 -22.53
C PRO A 809 -12.20 -37.31 -21.05
N GLY A 810 -13.24 -37.56 -20.27
CA GLY A 810 -13.22 -37.55 -18.81
C GLY A 810 -13.67 -38.93 -18.31
N ARG A 811 -14.57 -38.97 -17.33
CA ARG A 811 -15.30 -40.19 -16.98
C ARG A 811 -16.18 -40.65 -18.15
N PHE A 812 -16.81 -39.69 -18.81
CA PHE A 812 -17.56 -39.91 -20.05
C PHE A 812 -16.67 -39.63 -21.28
N ALA A 813 -16.97 -40.31 -22.37
CA ALA A 813 -16.30 -40.13 -23.66
C ALA A 813 -17.18 -39.32 -24.62
N ASP A 814 -16.55 -38.72 -25.62
CA ASP A 814 -17.19 -38.17 -26.83
C ASP A 814 -18.16 -36.98 -26.65
N ALA A 815 -18.18 -36.31 -25.48
CA ALA A 815 -18.92 -35.06 -25.33
C ALA A 815 -18.14 -33.88 -25.94
N PRO A 816 -18.82 -32.95 -26.65
CA PRO A 816 -18.15 -31.80 -27.25
C PRO A 816 -17.60 -30.86 -26.18
N VAL A 817 -16.36 -30.42 -26.38
CA VAL A 817 -15.72 -29.39 -25.55
C VAL A 817 -15.79 -28.05 -26.28
N TRP A 818 -16.18 -27.01 -25.56
CA TRP A 818 -16.33 -25.66 -26.08
C TRP A 818 -15.29 -24.74 -25.45
N VAL A 819 -14.81 -23.81 -26.26
CA VAL A 819 -13.81 -22.79 -25.92
C VAL A 819 -14.24 -21.47 -26.58
N GLU A 820 -13.53 -20.38 -26.29
CA GLU A 820 -13.73 -19.10 -26.97
C GLU A 820 -13.51 -19.22 -28.49
N ALA A 821 -14.41 -18.66 -29.29
CA ALA A 821 -14.45 -18.82 -30.75
C ALA A 821 -13.37 -18.01 -31.48
N ASN A 822 -12.90 -16.91 -30.90
CA ASN A 822 -11.88 -16.05 -31.50
C ASN A 822 -10.91 -15.52 -30.42
N PRO A 823 -10.01 -16.38 -29.90
CA PRO A 823 -9.12 -16.00 -28.80
C PRO A 823 -8.14 -14.86 -29.17
N ASP A 824 -7.89 -14.64 -30.48
CA ASP A 824 -7.03 -13.56 -30.99
C ASP A 824 -7.77 -12.22 -31.20
N GLY A 825 -9.11 -12.23 -31.16
CA GLY A 825 -9.96 -11.07 -31.50
C GLY A 825 -10.40 -10.21 -30.32
N ALA A 826 -10.23 -10.70 -29.10
CA ALA A 826 -10.30 -9.90 -27.88
C ALA A 826 -8.91 -9.36 -27.56
N SER A 827 -8.79 -8.24 -26.84
CA SER A 827 -7.52 -7.68 -26.34
C SER A 827 -6.81 -8.58 -25.30
N ARG A 828 -6.96 -9.89 -25.42
CA ARG A 828 -6.42 -10.97 -24.58
C ARG A 828 -5.37 -11.66 -25.44
N ASP A 829 -4.22 -12.01 -24.89
CA ASP A 829 -3.03 -12.50 -25.62
C ASP A 829 -3.23 -13.86 -26.36
N GLY A 830 -4.33 -14.10 -27.09
CA GLY A 830 -4.57 -15.33 -27.85
C GLY A 830 -4.96 -16.54 -27.01
N THR A 831 -5.35 -16.35 -25.73
CA THR A 831 -5.75 -17.43 -24.81
C THR A 831 -7.24 -17.38 -24.48
N SER A 832 -7.98 -18.44 -24.81
CA SER A 832 -9.33 -18.73 -24.30
C SER A 832 -9.30 -18.85 -22.77
N GLY A 833 -10.00 -17.94 -22.06
CA GLY A 833 -10.14 -17.97 -20.61
C GLY A 833 -11.19 -18.97 -20.09
N VAL A 834 -11.94 -19.60 -21.00
CA VAL A 834 -13.04 -20.51 -20.66
C VAL A 834 -12.92 -21.85 -21.39
N VAL A 835 -13.15 -22.94 -20.67
CA VAL A 835 -13.35 -24.29 -21.23
C VAL A 835 -14.63 -24.86 -20.67
N ILE A 836 -15.51 -25.37 -21.53
CA ILE A 836 -16.80 -25.95 -21.12
C ILE A 836 -16.89 -27.38 -21.64
N GLY A 837 -17.24 -28.31 -20.76
CA GLY A 837 -17.58 -29.67 -21.14
C GLY A 837 -18.53 -30.34 -20.16
N SER A 838 -18.86 -31.58 -20.45
CA SER A 838 -19.76 -32.41 -19.63
C SER A 838 -19.15 -33.77 -19.31
N ASN A 839 -17.83 -33.91 -19.46
CA ASN A 839 -17.14 -35.19 -19.47
C ASN A 839 -16.84 -35.73 -18.05
N ASP A 840 -17.12 -34.97 -16.98
CA ASP A 840 -16.80 -35.34 -15.60
C ASP A 840 -15.30 -35.67 -15.44
N TRP A 841 -14.46 -34.67 -15.70
CA TRP A 841 -13.01 -34.81 -15.68
C TRP A 841 -12.48 -35.03 -14.26
N ALA A 842 -13.06 -34.35 -13.25
CA ALA A 842 -12.65 -34.53 -11.86
C ALA A 842 -12.75 -36.00 -11.41
N SER A 843 -13.82 -36.72 -11.78
CA SER A 843 -13.90 -38.16 -11.47
C SER A 843 -12.82 -38.99 -12.14
N ALA A 844 -12.42 -38.66 -13.36
CA ALA A 844 -11.36 -39.40 -14.06
C ALA A 844 -9.98 -39.20 -13.38
N TRP A 845 -9.73 -37.98 -12.88
CA TRP A 845 -8.49 -37.62 -12.18
C TRP A 845 -8.45 -38.03 -10.71
N ALA A 846 -9.60 -38.27 -10.09
CA ALA A 846 -9.71 -38.50 -8.65
C ALA A 846 -9.00 -39.79 -8.22
N VAL A 847 -8.09 -39.67 -7.25
CA VAL A 847 -7.33 -40.77 -6.66
C VAL A 847 -7.35 -40.71 -5.13
N ASP A 848 -7.21 -41.87 -4.47
CA ASP A 848 -7.01 -41.96 -3.03
C ASP A 848 -5.56 -41.63 -2.62
N GLU A 849 -5.28 -41.63 -1.31
CA GLU A 849 -3.94 -41.38 -0.76
C GLU A 849 -2.87 -42.35 -1.30
N ASN A 850 -3.28 -43.56 -1.72
CA ASN A 850 -2.41 -44.58 -2.30
C ASN A 850 -2.27 -44.46 -3.82
N GLY A 851 -2.88 -43.44 -4.45
CA GLY A 851 -2.88 -43.23 -5.90
C GLY A 851 -3.81 -44.16 -6.68
N ARG A 852 -4.78 -44.80 -6.03
CA ARG A 852 -5.77 -45.65 -6.69
C ARG A 852 -6.96 -44.81 -7.18
N PRO A 853 -7.49 -45.05 -8.39
CA PRO A 853 -8.63 -44.30 -8.89
C PRO A 853 -9.89 -44.44 -8.01
N LEU A 854 -10.57 -43.31 -7.76
CA LEU A 854 -11.79 -43.27 -6.95
C LEU A 854 -13.08 -43.54 -7.74
N ALA A 855 -13.06 -43.33 -9.06
CA ALA A 855 -14.20 -43.58 -9.94
C ALA A 855 -13.81 -44.45 -11.14
N THR A 856 -14.71 -45.33 -11.57
CA THR A 856 -14.57 -46.10 -12.81
C THR A 856 -14.84 -45.21 -14.02
N VAL A 857 -14.09 -45.43 -15.11
CA VAL A 857 -14.20 -44.70 -16.38
C VAL A 857 -14.64 -45.70 -17.45
N ASP A 858 -15.58 -45.33 -18.32
CA ASP A 858 -16.29 -46.25 -19.21
C ASP A 858 -15.35 -47.00 -20.19
N GLY A 859 -14.38 -46.30 -20.77
CA GLY A 859 -13.35 -46.85 -21.67
C GLY A 859 -12.11 -47.40 -20.96
N GLY A 860 -12.17 -47.60 -19.64
CA GLY A 860 -11.08 -48.18 -18.84
C GLY A 860 -9.83 -47.29 -18.72
N GLU A 861 -8.69 -47.91 -18.41
CA GLU A 861 -7.45 -47.18 -18.07
C GLU A 861 -6.88 -46.37 -19.24
N ARG A 862 -7.14 -46.76 -20.49
CA ARG A 862 -6.72 -45.96 -21.65
C ARG A 862 -7.46 -44.62 -21.70
N GLN A 863 -8.77 -44.62 -21.45
CA GLN A 863 -9.55 -43.38 -21.39
C GLN A 863 -9.11 -42.51 -20.22
N ARG A 864 -8.87 -43.11 -19.05
CA ARG A 864 -8.33 -42.40 -17.88
C ARG A 864 -6.99 -41.74 -18.17
N GLU A 865 -6.07 -42.43 -18.83
CA GLU A 865 -4.78 -41.85 -19.23
C GLU A 865 -4.97 -40.66 -20.18
N LEU A 866 -5.88 -40.75 -21.16
CA LEU A 866 -6.21 -39.62 -22.04
C LEU A 866 -6.84 -38.45 -21.27
N ALA A 867 -7.72 -38.71 -20.31
CA ALA A 867 -8.29 -37.71 -19.42
C ALA A 867 -7.21 -37.01 -18.60
N THR A 868 -6.26 -37.77 -18.04
CA THR A 868 -5.11 -37.22 -17.30
C THR A 868 -4.23 -36.35 -18.21
N ARG A 869 -3.95 -36.79 -19.45
CA ARG A 869 -3.18 -35.98 -20.41
C ARG A 869 -3.89 -34.68 -20.75
N PHE A 870 -5.21 -34.73 -20.91
CA PHE A 870 -5.98 -33.52 -21.18
C PHE A 870 -5.98 -32.56 -19.99
N GLY A 871 -6.09 -33.07 -18.76
CA GLY A 871 -5.91 -32.27 -17.54
C GLY A 871 -4.53 -31.62 -17.45
N VAL A 872 -3.47 -32.35 -17.81
CA VAL A 872 -2.10 -31.79 -17.88
C VAL A 872 -2.02 -30.70 -18.96
N ASN A 873 -2.66 -30.88 -20.12
CA ASN A 873 -2.75 -29.82 -21.14
C ASN A 873 -3.46 -28.57 -20.59
N MET A 874 -4.58 -28.72 -19.88
CA MET A 874 -5.31 -27.60 -19.26
C MET A 874 -4.44 -26.86 -18.24
N ALA A 875 -3.75 -27.59 -17.35
CA ALA A 875 -2.85 -27.00 -16.37
C ALA A 875 -1.67 -26.26 -17.02
N MET A 876 -1.03 -26.87 -18.03
CA MET A 876 0.06 -26.23 -18.77
C MET A 876 -0.42 -25.00 -19.53
N TYR A 877 -1.59 -25.09 -20.14
CA TYR A 877 -2.22 -23.97 -20.84
C TYR A 877 -2.49 -22.79 -19.91
N ALA A 878 -3.03 -23.03 -18.72
CA ALA A 878 -3.25 -22.02 -17.70
C ALA A 878 -1.94 -21.34 -17.22
N LEU A 879 -0.82 -22.07 -17.22
CA LEU A 879 0.45 -21.59 -16.65
C LEU A 879 1.41 -20.99 -17.67
N THR A 880 1.31 -21.38 -18.94
CA THR A 880 2.25 -20.94 -19.99
C THR A 880 1.63 -20.03 -21.04
N GLY A 881 0.31 -19.79 -20.97
CA GLY A 881 -0.40 -18.91 -21.89
C GLY A 881 -0.17 -19.26 -23.36
N ASN A 882 0.08 -18.22 -24.18
CA ASN A 882 0.24 -18.33 -25.63
C ASN A 882 1.67 -18.67 -26.11
N TYR A 883 2.64 -18.91 -25.21
CA TYR A 883 4.02 -19.22 -25.60
C TYR A 883 4.13 -20.44 -26.55
N LYS A 884 3.11 -21.32 -26.58
CA LYS A 884 3.02 -22.46 -27.52
C LYS A 884 2.22 -22.19 -28.80
N ALA A 885 1.64 -20.99 -28.95
CA ALA A 885 1.06 -20.51 -30.20
C ALA A 885 2.12 -19.90 -31.14
N ASP A 886 3.34 -19.65 -30.64
CA ASP A 886 4.45 -19.13 -31.44
C ASP A 886 4.74 -20.04 -32.65
N GLN A 887 4.67 -19.45 -33.84
CA GLN A 887 4.77 -20.13 -35.13
C GLN A 887 6.10 -20.87 -35.35
N VAL A 888 7.10 -20.64 -34.50
CA VAL A 888 8.43 -21.26 -34.55
C VAL A 888 8.38 -22.78 -34.36
N HIS A 889 7.39 -23.31 -33.62
CA HIS A 889 7.29 -24.74 -33.33
C HIS A 889 6.33 -25.52 -34.25
N ILE A 890 5.59 -24.83 -35.13
CA ILE A 890 4.63 -25.46 -36.04
C ILE A 890 5.29 -26.45 -37.01
N PRO A 891 6.45 -26.15 -37.64
CA PRO A 891 7.11 -27.09 -38.56
C PRO A 891 7.46 -28.44 -37.91
N ASP A 892 8.03 -28.41 -36.70
CA ASP A 892 8.43 -29.62 -35.96
C ASP A 892 7.22 -30.45 -35.48
N ILE A 893 6.08 -29.79 -35.24
CA ILE A 893 4.82 -30.45 -34.86
C ILE A 893 4.17 -31.13 -36.08
N LEU A 894 4.18 -30.48 -37.25
CA LEU A 894 3.66 -31.06 -38.50
C LEU A 894 4.49 -32.27 -38.95
N GLU A 895 5.81 -32.20 -38.84
CA GLU A 895 6.72 -33.32 -39.14
C GLU A 895 6.42 -34.56 -38.28
N ARG A 896 6.08 -34.36 -36.99
CA ARG A 896 5.71 -35.43 -36.06
C ARG A 896 4.30 -35.99 -36.28
N LEU A 897 3.40 -35.20 -36.86
CA LEU A 897 2.05 -35.60 -37.26
C LEU A 897 2.01 -36.31 -38.62
N GLY A 898 3.14 -36.34 -39.34
CA GLY A 898 3.23 -36.96 -40.67
C GLY A 898 2.49 -36.17 -41.75
N GLN A 899 2.37 -34.85 -41.59
CA GLN A 899 1.81 -33.93 -42.59
C GLN A 899 2.88 -33.04 -43.20
#